data_AF-A0A1V6FCY8-F1
#
_entry.id   AF-A0A1V6FCY8-F1
#
_cell.length_a   1.000
_cell.length_b   1.000
_cell.length_c   1.000
_cell.angle_alpha   90.00
_cell.angle_beta   90.00
_cell.angle_gamma   90.00
#
_symmetry.space_group_name_H-M   'P 1'
#
loop_
_entity.id
_entity.type
_entity.pdbx_description
1 polymer ?
#
loop_
_entity_poly.entity_id
_entity_poly.type
_entity_poly.pdbx_seq_one_letter_code
_entity_poly.pdbx_strand_id
1 'polypeptide(L)'
;MQRSSTIKKISRFLVSLFFLGMLTTLVSCKNNTNLVTKTKMQQVKSKLKFVQLAKEGRRSQGSYFDTATDAVPETGSSNDAKGRDFTGTNEQVEGVSEADLIKTDGYQVYYLARERGTLQVFDVADDKSITLSDSLSLENSYGLGLYLLPEYVVVISEKYEYESMPGYDEFWMPGWYGYATTAITVIERTNHEVVYELNIKENIIIDHRVIDDNLFLVGYDYININEKDPRPVITLLDGSVSYIDYNDIYYFDNTPAYGMTKIVGLKLNSNPKAISFNAKGFLGADYGYKQVYVSQTDLYLCDSNFLYDETSYNSSLTISQFALDLVEADVNYVAAAIVDGWMLNQFSMDYYAGHLRVATTNVSVRWTLDDEDYISSWTQTIINHLFILKVNKRTQTFALVGHLSEGLGKPNESIKSVRFLGNKAYIVTFETRDPLYIIDLSDPAKPVITGDIELPGYDVYQHPFGESFVLGLGYTADDSGFTNGIKLTAYETTLGNEREIQTYVIYEYVSENIENGWYYSYGYTEALWDHKALLVSVKDGILGVPFFEYSYSWEYKIDENGDATDYEWNSEWSFNYQIFDIDFACENPIATPVKVMHPAVGDYIYPINRSVLIEGVLYIFSTYYVSTYDLATKVTSEPIYLA
;
A
#
# COMPACT_ATOMS: atom_id res chain seq x y z
N MET A 1 -29.54 -6.62 34.53
CA MET A 1 -30.13 -6.82 33.19
C MET A 1 -30.81 -5.52 32.74
N GLN A 2 -30.05 -4.56 32.20
CA GLN A 2 -30.57 -3.40 31.44
C GLN A 2 -29.40 -2.57 30.87
N ARG A 3 -28.49 -3.21 30.11
CA ARG A 3 -27.37 -2.51 29.44
C ARG A 3 -26.99 -3.10 28.08
N SER A 4 -27.90 -3.88 27.49
CA SER A 4 -27.63 -4.70 26.28
C SER A 4 -28.44 -4.29 25.04
N SER A 5 -29.30 -3.27 25.10
CA SER A 5 -30.17 -2.89 23.97
C SER A 5 -29.68 -1.71 23.14
N THR A 6 -28.69 -0.94 23.61
CA THR A 6 -28.16 0.25 22.92
C THR A 6 -27.21 -0.15 21.76
N ILE A 7 -26.54 -1.29 21.87
CA ILE A 7 -25.45 -1.74 20.97
C ILE A 7 -25.97 -2.20 19.58
N LYS A 8 -27.24 -2.60 19.45
CA LYS A 8 -27.79 -3.13 18.18
C LYS A 8 -28.36 -2.07 17.23
N LYS A 9 -28.37 -0.78 17.60
CA LYS A 9 -29.02 0.28 16.79
C LYS A 9 -28.04 1.25 16.12
N ILE A 10 -26.78 1.32 16.56
CA ILE A 10 -25.74 2.18 15.97
C ILE A 10 -25.12 1.54 14.72
N SER A 11 -25.09 0.20 14.61
CA SER A 11 -24.44 -0.52 13.50
C SER A 11 -25.12 -0.36 12.13
N ARG A 12 -26.30 0.27 12.06
CA ARG A 12 -27.03 0.48 10.81
C ARG A 12 -26.81 1.86 10.16
N PHE A 13 -26.15 2.79 10.86
CA PHE A 13 -25.92 4.16 10.37
C PHE A 13 -24.52 4.35 9.74
N LEU A 14 -23.57 3.45 10.03
CA LEU A 14 -22.19 3.49 9.48
C LEU A 14 -22.14 3.36 7.95
N VAL A 15 -23.20 2.88 7.31
CA VAL A 15 -23.25 2.64 5.85
C VAL A 15 -23.74 3.88 5.06
N SER A 16 -24.23 4.94 5.70
CA SER A 16 -24.96 6.03 5.00
C SER A 16 -24.37 7.43 5.15
N LEU A 17 -23.13 7.61 5.62
CA LEU A 17 -22.53 8.94 5.85
C LEU A 17 -21.76 9.52 4.65
N PHE A 18 -21.87 8.89 3.47
CA PHE A 18 -21.57 9.53 2.20
C PHE A 18 -22.79 10.37 1.78
N PHE A 19 -22.70 11.70 1.90
CA PHE A 19 -23.30 12.74 1.03
C PHE A 19 -23.65 14.04 1.79
N LEU A 20 -23.09 15.14 1.25
CA LEU A 20 -23.63 16.50 1.16
C LEU A 20 -23.59 17.47 2.38
N GLY A 21 -22.65 18.43 2.31
CA GLY A 21 -22.98 19.83 2.00
C GLY A 21 -23.34 20.85 3.11
N MET A 22 -22.32 21.67 3.48
CA MET A 22 -22.31 23.10 3.91
C MET A 22 -23.24 23.64 5.04
N LEU A 23 -22.66 24.29 6.07
CA LEU A 23 -22.43 25.76 6.17
C LEU A 23 -21.76 26.14 7.52
N THR A 24 -21.02 27.24 7.50
CA THR A 24 -20.06 27.80 8.47
C THR A 24 -20.53 28.04 9.91
N THR A 25 -19.63 27.90 10.90
CA THR A 25 -19.21 28.99 11.80
C THR A 25 -17.89 28.67 12.52
N LEU A 26 -16.96 29.63 12.48
CA LEU A 26 -15.73 29.69 13.26
C LEU A 26 -16.04 29.74 14.76
N VAL A 27 -15.55 28.76 15.52
CA VAL A 27 -15.11 28.97 16.90
C VAL A 27 -13.83 28.16 17.13
N SER A 28 -12.77 28.93 17.37
CA SER A 28 -11.46 28.49 17.81
C SER A 28 -11.49 27.94 19.24
N CYS A 29 -10.51 27.08 19.48
CA CYS A 29 -9.87 26.75 20.75
C CYS A 29 -10.44 25.64 21.64
N LYS A 30 -9.53 24.67 21.82
CA LYS A 30 -9.33 23.79 22.99
C LYS A 30 -10.41 22.75 23.21
N ASN A 31 -10.24 21.60 22.57
CA ASN A 31 -10.62 20.35 23.21
C ASN A 31 -9.36 19.61 23.67
N ASN A 32 -9.40 19.20 24.94
CA ASN A 32 -8.38 18.45 25.65
C ASN A 32 -7.92 17.22 24.84
N THR A 33 -6.80 17.33 24.15
CA THR A 33 -6.02 16.15 23.75
C THR A 33 -5.25 15.66 24.97
N ASN A 34 -5.89 14.87 25.82
CA ASN A 34 -5.19 13.90 26.67
C ASN A 34 -4.69 12.69 25.83
N LEU A 35 -4.39 12.91 24.54
CA LEU A 35 -3.62 11.99 23.72
C LEU A 35 -2.15 12.26 24.03
N VAL A 36 -1.53 11.22 24.56
CA VAL A 36 -0.37 11.26 25.43
C VAL A 36 0.87 11.76 24.68
N THR A 37 1.17 13.05 24.78
CA THR A 37 2.36 13.69 24.18
C THR A 37 3.65 13.42 24.96
N LYS A 38 3.62 12.52 25.96
CA LYS A 38 4.77 12.17 26.82
C LYS A 38 4.71 10.71 27.26
N THR A 39 4.62 9.80 26.31
CA THR A 39 4.62 8.38 26.67
C THR A 39 6.04 7.87 26.80
N LYS A 40 6.46 7.51 28.01
CA LYS A 40 7.76 6.87 28.23
C LYS A 40 7.66 5.39 27.83
N MET A 41 8.60 4.93 26.99
CA MET A 41 8.74 3.52 26.65
C MET A 41 9.41 2.75 27.79
N GLN A 42 8.90 1.56 28.10
CA GLN A 42 9.44 0.67 29.13
C GLN A 42 9.48 -0.78 28.64
N GLN A 43 10.43 -1.57 29.16
CA GLN A 43 10.46 -3.02 28.93
C GLN A 43 9.48 -3.74 29.85
N VAL A 44 8.87 -4.81 29.34
CA VAL A 44 7.94 -5.65 30.08
C VAL A 44 8.64 -6.50 31.16
N LYS A 45 9.82 -7.05 30.85
CA LYS A 45 10.73 -7.82 31.74
C LYS A 45 10.20 -9.11 32.34
N SER A 46 8.89 -9.34 32.39
CA SER A 46 8.30 -10.54 32.99
C SER A 46 6.93 -10.91 32.43
N LYS A 47 6.62 -12.21 32.46
CA LYS A 47 5.29 -12.75 32.12
C LYS A 47 4.15 -12.12 32.92
N LEU A 48 4.35 -11.89 34.22
CA LEU A 48 3.32 -11.31 35.08
C LEU A 48 2.91 -9.91 34.58
N LYS A 49 3.89 -9.07 34.26
CA LYS A 49 3.65 -7.72 33.74
C LYS A 49 3.00 -7.76 32.35
N PHE A 50 3.46 -8.65 31.47
CA PHE A 50 2.86 -8.86 30.15
C PHE A 50 1.36 -9.17 30.25
N VAL A 51 1.02 -10.19 31.05
CA VAL A 51 -0.37 -10.64 31.24
C VAL A 51 -1.22 -9.56 31.91
N GLN A 52 -0.64 -8.77 32.83
CA GLN A 52 -1.33 -7.63 33.43
C GLN A 52 -1.70 -6.59 32.37
N LEU A 53 -0.73 -6.14 31.56
CA LEU A 53 -0.94 -5.12 30.53
C LEU A 53 -2.01 -5.57 29.51
N ALA A 54 -1.92 -6.81 29.02
CA ALA A 54 -2.89 -7.36 28.08
C ALA A 54 -4.31 -7.47 28.67
N LYS A 55 -4.44 -7.80 29.96
CA LYS A 55 -5.75 -7.82 30.66
C LYS A 55 -6.31 -6.41 30.86
N GLU A 56 -5.46 -5.43 31.16
CA GLU A 56 -5.85 -4.03 31.26
C GLU A 56 -6.33 -3.50 29.91
N GLY A 57 -5.61 -3.82 28.83
CA GLY A 57 -6.01 -3.57 27.44
C GLY A 57 -7.41 -4.13 27.16
N ARG A 58 -7.61 -5.44 27.30
CA ARG A 58 -8.93 -6.08 27.07
C ARG A 58 -10.09 -5.48 27.87
N ARG A 59 -9.84 -4.96 29.09
CA ARG A 59 -10.88 -4.28 29.90
C ARG A 59 -11.23 -2.89 29.37
N SER A 60 -10.27 -2.20 28.77
CA SER A 60 -10.44 -0.87 28.18
C SER A 60 -11.05 -0.90 26.77
N GLN A 61 -11.15 -2.08 26.14
CA GLN A 61 -11.72 -2.30 24.80
C GLN A 61 -13.23 -1.99 24.72
N GLY A 62 -13.87 -1.56 25.82
CA GLY A 62 -15.25 -1.03 25.84
C GLY A 62 -15.41 0.38 25.26
N SER A 63 -14.32 1.00 24.82
CA SER A 63 -14.27 2.27 24.09
C SER A 63 -13.97 1.97 22.61
N TYR A 64 -14.93 2.29 21.75
CA TYR A 64 -15.01 1.91 20.34
C TYR A 64 -13.77 2.27 19.51
N PHE A 65 -13.14 1.27 18.90
CA PHE A 65 -12.32 1.38 17.70
C PHE A 65 -13.00 0.51 16.64
N ASP A 66 -13.40 1.11 15.51
CA ASP A 66 -13.85 0.35 14.34
C ASP A 66 -12.80 0.49 13.25
N THR A 67 -12.45 -0.65 12.64
CA THR A 67 -11.44 -0.74 11.58
C THR A 67 -12.14 -0.61 10.24
N ALA A 68 -12.16 0.60 9.68
CA ALA A 68 -12.50 0.78 8.28
C ALA A 68 -11.31 0.29 7.42
N THR A 69 -11.52 -0.79 6.69
CA THR A 69 -10.60 -1.34 5.69
C THR A 69 -10.90 -0.71 4.34
N ASP A 70 -9.95 0.02 3.78
CA ASP A 70 -9.75 0.12 2.33
C ASP A 70 -8.23 0.14 2.07
N ALA A 71 -7.80 -0.69 1.12
CA ALA A 71 -6.40 -0.82 0.71
C ALA A 71 -5.99 0.39 -0.15
N VAL A 72 -4.79 0.92 0.08
CA VAL A 72 -4.27 2.11 -0.61
C VAL A 72 -2.87 1.81 -1.16
N PRO A 73 -2.54 2.25 -2.38
CA PRO A 73 -1.27 1.98 -3.05
C PRO A 73 -0.01 2.45 -2.36
N GLU A 74 0.96 1.54 -2.39
CA GLU A 74 2.39 1.79 -2.28
C GLU A 74 2.89 2.46 -3.57
N THR A 75 4.06 3.15 -3.58
CA THR A 75 4.74 3.92 -4.67
C THR A 75 6.29 3.96 -4.55
N GLY A 76 7.03 4.13 -5.66
CA GLY A 76 8.48 3.95 -5.69
C GLY A 76 9.23 4.74 -6.77
N SER A 77 10.55 4.56 -6.88
CA SER A 77 11.58 5.28 -7.67
C SER A 77 12.77 4.35 -8.02
N SER A 78 13.40 4.54 -9.18
CA SER A 78 14.40 3.67 -9.83
C SER A 78 15.77 3.54 -9.11
N ASN A 79 16.38 2.34 -9.20
CA ASN A 79 17.80 2.09 -8.89
C ASN A 79 18.65 2.01 -10.18
N ASP A 80 19.87 2.55 -10.10
CA ASP A 80 20.89 2.55 -11.15
C ASP A 80 21.97 1.51 -10.78
N ALA A 81 22.09 0.41 -11.53
CA ALA A 81 23.08 -0.65 -11.28
C ALA A 81 24.06 -0.79 -12.47
N LYS A 82 25.36 -0.94 -12.17
CA LYS A 82 26.39 -1.19 -13.20
C LYS A 82 26.31 -2.64 -13.69
N GLY A 83 25.81 -2.84 -14.91
CA GLY A 83 25.59 -4.11 -15.60
C GLY A 83 24.95 -3.87 -16.97
N ARG A 84 24.26 -4.86 -17.57
CA ARG A 84 23.32 -4.59 -18.68
C ARG A 84 22.30 -3.56 -18.21
N ASP A 85 21.85 -2.70 -19.13
CA ASP A 85 20.87 -1.66 -18.82
C ASP A 85 19.50 -2.31 -18.56
N PHE A 86 18.93 -2.14 -17.37
CA PHE A 86 17.61 -2.67 -17.04
C PHE A 86 16.79 -1.72 -16.15
N THR A 87 15.47 -1.80 -16.26
CA THR A 87 14.51 -1.18 -15.33
C THR A 87 13.73 -2.30 -14.65
N GLY A 88 13.87 -2.36 -13.32
CA GLY A 88 13.11 -3.26 -12.45
C GLY A 88 11.92 -2.54 -11.82
N THR A 89 11.85 -2.57 -10.50
CA THR A 89 10.71 -2.09 -9.72
C THR A 89 10.93 -0.66 -9.25
N ASN A 90 9.85 0.09 -9.06
CA ASN A 90 9.88 1.40 -8.42
C ASN A 90 10.12 1.23 -6.90
N GLU A 91 11.19 1.79 -6.32
CA GLU A 91 11.51 1.81 -4.87
C GLU A 91 11.29 3.19 -4.19
N GLN A 92 10.52 3.33 -3.10
CA GLN A 92 10.19 4.66 -2.54
C GLN A 92 11.39 5.56 -2.22
N VAL A 93 12.44 4.99 -1.64
CA VAL A 93 13.63 5.70 -1.18
C VAL A 93 14.87 5.05 -1.76
N GLU A 94 15.74 5.85 -2.38
CA GLU A 94 17.02 5.37 -2.89
C GLU A 94 17.83 4.64 -1.80
N GLY A 95 18.32 3.44 -2.13
CA GLY A 95 19.05 2.57 -1.19
C GLY A 95 18.17 1.78 -0.20
N VAL A 96 16.84 1.92 -0.28
CA VAL A 96 15.88 1.11 0.49
C VAL A 96 15.09 0.27 -0.50
N SER A 97 15.37 -1.02 -0.58
CA SER A 97 14.67 -1.91 -1.50
C SER A 97 13.34 -2.37 -0.93
N GLU A 98 12.34 -2.47 -1.80
CA GLU A 98 11.02 -3.04 -1.58
C GLU A 98 10.87 -4.38 -2.30
N ALA A 99 10.02 -5.25 -1.78
CA ALA A 99 9.73 -6.50 -2.48
C ALA A 99 8.73 -6.25 -3.62
N ASP A 100 8.83 -7.06 -4.67
CA ASP A 100 7.83 -7.13 -5.73
C ASP A 100 7.71 -8.58 -6.23
N LEU A 101 6.78 -8.83 -7.12
CA LEU A 101 6.58 -10.08 -7.83
C LEU A 101 7.69 -10.43 -8.81
N ILE A 102 8.42 -9.42 -9.29
CA ILE A 102 9.48 -9.60 -10.28
C ILE A 102 10.71 -8.79 -9.89
N LYS A 103 11.90 -9.37 -10.06
CA LYS A 103 13.17 -8.65 -9.99
C LYS A 103 14.12 -9.17 -11.05
N THR A 104 15.05 -8.33 -11.48
CA THR A 104 16.06 -8.72 -12.47
C THR A 104 17.39 -8.01 -12.19
N ASP A 105 18.49 -8.62 -12.62
CA ASP A 105 19.82 -8.00 -12.69
C ASP A 105 20.27 -7.76 -14.15
N GLY A 106 19.35 -7.87 -15.11
CA GLY A 106 19.59 -7.77 -16.55
C GLY A 106 20.09 -9.06 -17.22
N TYR A 107 20.55 -10.05 -16.46
CA TYR A 107 20.95 -11.36 -16.97
C TYR A 107 19.96 -12.45 -16.61
N GLN A 108 19.36 -12.34 -15.42
CA GLN A 108 18.32 -13.23 -14.95
C GLN A 108 17.08 -12.45 -14.51
N VAL A 109 15.92 -13.07 -14.69
CA VAL A 109 14.65 -12.56 -14.17
C VAL A 109 14.10 -13.58 -13.17
N TYR A 110 13.78 -13.09 -11.98
CA TYR A 110 13.14 -13.86 -10.92
C TYR A 110 11.69 -13.43 -10.85
N TYR A 111 10.76 -14.36 -11.08
CA TYR A 111 9.33 -14.10 -11.11
C TYR A 111 8.58 -15.02 -10.14
N LEU A 112 7.80 -14.42 -9.25
CA LEU A 112 6.99 -15.12 -8.27
C LEU A 112 5.60 -15.39 -8.87
N ALA A 113 5.43 -16.58 -9.45
CA ALA A 113 4.14 -17.04 -9.99
C ALA A 113 3.21 -17.45 -8.84
N ARG A 114 2.57 -16.46 -8.20
CA ARG A 114 1.76 -16.61 -6.99
C ARG A 114 0.67 -17.68 -7.12
N GLU A 115 -0.01 -17.75 -8.27
CA GLU A 115 -1.09 -18.73 -8.51
C GLU A 115 -0.58 -20.18 -8.58
N ARG A 116 0.72 -20.35 -8.85
CA ARG A 116 1.40 -21.65 -8.84
C ARG A 116 2.13 -21.94 -7.52
N GLY A 117 2.31 -20.95 -6.66
CA GLY A 117 3.15 -21.06 -5.47
C GLY A 117 4.61 -21.37 -5.81
N THR A 118 5.13 -20.81 -6.91
CA THR A 118 6.50 -21.08 -7.39
C THR A 118 7.31 -19.82 -7.63
N LEU A 119 8.60 -19.85 -7.30
CA LEU A 119 9.60 -18.90 -7.80
C LEU A 119 10.19 -19.46 -9.10
N GLN A 120 10.02 -18.73 -10.20
CA GLN A 120 10.59 -19.07 -11.51
C GLN A 120 11.82 -18.20 -11.78
N VAL A 121 12.86 -18.82 -12.34
CA VAL A 121 14.09 -18.14 -12.72
C VAL A 121 14.27 -18.27 -14.23
N PHE A 122 14.54 -17.15 -14.87
CA PHE A 122 14.74 -17.06 -16.30
C PHE A 122 16.12 -16.51 -16.62
N ASP A 123 16.79 -17.09 -17.61
CA ASP A 123 18.02 -16.54 -18.17
C ASP A 123 17.68 -15.70 -19.41
N VAL A 124 18.32 -14.53 -19.52
CA VAL A 124 18.18 -13.60 -20.66
C VAL A 124 19.48 -13.56 -21.44
N ALA A 125 19.45 -14.07 -22.67
CA ALA A 125 20.63 -14.17 -23.52
C ALA A 125 21.04 -12.82 -24.15
N ASP A 126 22.23 -12.77 -24.76
CA ASP A 126 22.73 -11.59 -25.47
C ASP A 126 21.88 -11.25 -26.72
N ASP A 127 21.27 -12.25 -27.34
CA ASP A 127 20.32 -12.07 -28.44
C ASP A 127 18.91 -11.66 -27.96
N LYS A 128 18.77 -11.36 -26.65
CA LYS A 128 17.55 -10.93 -25.96
C LYS A 128 16.49 -12.03 -25.82
N SER A 129 16.77 -13.27 -26.22
CA SER A 129 15.87 -14.40 -25.94
C SER A 129 15.82 -14.71 -24.44
N ILE A 130 14.67 -15.22 -23.99
CA ILE A 130 14.43 -15.59 -22.59
C ILE A 130 14.08 -17.09 -22.48
N THR A 131 14.65 -17.75 -21.47
CA THR A 131 14.41 -19.17 -21.21
C THR A 131 14.23 -19.43 -19.72
N LEU A 132 13.23 -20.24 -19.34
CA LEU A 132 13.07 -20.73 -17.97
C LEU A 132 14.25 -21.65 -17.61
N SER A 133 15.10 -21.23 -16.67
CA SER A 133 16.28 -21.97 -16.24
C SER A 133 16.02 -22.78 -14.97
N ASP A 134 15.16 -22.30 -14.07
CA ASP A 134 14.79 -23.01 -12.84
C ASP A 134 13.37 -22.68 -12.37
N SER A 135 12.80 -23.55 -11.53
CA SER A 135 11.50 -23.36 -10.91
C SER A 135 11.46 -24.03 -9.53
N LEU A 136 11.36 -23.22 -8.48
CA LEU A 136 11.32 -23.65 -7.09
C LEU A 136 9.89 -23.58 -6.53
N SER A 137 9.40 -24.68 -5.95
CA SER A 137 8.10 -24.72 -5.26
C SER A 137 8.21 -24.14 -3.85
N LEU A 138 7.28 -23.25 -3.50
CA LEU A 138 7.11 -22.68 -2.16
C LEU A 138 5.94 -23.40 -1.48
N GLU A 139 6.21 -24.56 -0.87
CA GLU A 139 5.16 -25.43 -0.33
C GLU A 139 4.25 -24.70 0.67
N ASN A 140 2.92 -24.86 0.49
CA ASN A 140 1.88 -24.29 1.36
C ASN A 140 2.02 -22.78 1.63
N SER A 141 2.66 -22.06 0.71
CA SER A 141 3.02 -20.66 0.89
C SER A 141 2.42 -19.80 -0.22
N TYR A 142 1.79 -18.69 0.15
CA TYR A 142 1.38 -17.64 -0.78
C TYR A 142 2.47 -16.56 -0.81
N GLY A 143 3.18 -16.46 -1.93
CA GLY A 143 4.28 -15.51 -2.07
C GLY A 143 3.80 -14.06 -2.13
N LEU A 144 4.26 -13.20 -1.22
CA LEU A 144 3.90 -11.78 -1.17
C LEU A 144 4.86 -10.90 -1.97
N GLY A 145 6.13 -11.30 -2.09
CA GLY A 145 7.10 -10.56 -2.88
C GLY A 145 8.51 -11.12 -2.70
N LEU A 146 9.44 -10.65 -3.52
CA LEU A 146 10.83 -11.05 -3.49
C LEU A 146 11.79 -9.86 -3.57
N TYR A 147 12.96 -10.07 -2.97
CA TYR A 147 14.14 -9.22 -3.08
C TYR A 147 15.21 -9.94 -3.88
N LEU A 148 15.90 -9.21 -4.75
CA LEU A 148 17.07 -9.69 -5.44
C LEU A 148 18.31 -9.00 -4.88
N LEU A 149 19.16 -9.78 -4.22
CA LEU A 149 20.39 -9.33 -3.58
C LEU A 149 21.60 -9.96 -4.29
N PRO A 150 22.83 -9.52 -4.03
CA PRO A 150 24.00 -10.04 -4.73
C PRO A 150 24.18 -11.55 -4.57
N GLU A 151 23.99 -12.08 -3.35
CA GLU A 151 24.16 -13.51 -3.04
C GLU A 151 22.83 -14.28 -3.01
N TYR A 152 21.71 -13.60 -2.74
CA TYR A 152 20.44 -14.23 -2.40
C TYR A 152 19.24 -13.69 -3.16
N VAL A 153 18.25 -14.55 -3.37
CA VAL A 153 16.86 -14.14 -3.52
C VAL A 153 16.18 -14.35 -2.18
N VAL A 154 15.48 -13.33 -1.68
CA VAL A 154 14.71 -13.44 -0.43
C VAL A 154 13.23 -13.32 -0.75
N VAL A 155 12.46 -14.35 -0.45
CA VAL A 155 11.01 -14.40 -0.69
C VAL A 155 10.28 -14.21 0.62
N ILE A 156 9.31 -13.30 0.63
CA ILE A 156 8.34 -13.14 1.71
C ILE A 156 7.07 -13.88 1.32
N SER A 157 6.56 -14.72 2.20
CA SER A 157 5.32 -15.47 1.96
C SER A 157 4.46 -15.62 3.21
N GLU A 158 3.18 -15.92 3.00
CA GLU A 158 2.25 -16.33 4.05
C GLU A 158 2.00 -17.83 3.95
N LYS A 159 2.21 -18.53 5.07
CA LYS A 159 1.89 -19.93 5.23
C LYS A 159 0.58 -20.07 5.99
N TYR A 160 -0.33 -20.84 5.41
CA TYR A 160 -1.63 -21.13 6.01
C TYR A 160 -1.60 -22.54 6.59
N GLU A 161 -1.71 -22.64 7.92
CA GLU A 161 -1.99 -23.91 8.59
C GLU A 161 -3.50 -24.11 8.63
N TYR A 162 -3.99 -25.06 7.83
CA TYR A 162 -5.39 -25.42 7.80
C TYR A 162 -5.68 -26.45 8.91
N GLU A 163 -6.32 -26.03 10.00
CA GLU A 163 -6.91 -26.98 10.95
C GLU A 163 -8.35 -27.32 10.58
N SER A 164 -8.70 -28.60 10.56
CA SER A 164 -10.09 -29.04 10.44
C SER A 164 -10.83 -28.76 11.75
N MET A 165 -11.87 -27.91 11.72
CA MET A 165 -12.69 -27.70 12.91
C MET A 165 -13.39 -29.01 13.33
N PRO A 166 -13.20 -29.51 14.57
CA PRO A 166 -13.91 -30.70 15.04
C PRO A 166 -15.42 -30.44 15.09
N GLY A 167 -16.22 -31.21 14.33
CA GLY A 167 -17.68 -31.18 14.38
C GLY A 167 -18.39 -30.34 13.30
N TYR A 168 -17.67 -29.84 12.29
CA TYR A 168 -18.23 -29.11 11.15
C TYR A 168 -18.43 -29.95 9.87
N ASP A 169 -18.53 -31.28 10.00
CA ASP A 169 -18.81 -32.19 8.87
C ASP A 169 -20.25 -32.05 8.31
N GLU A 170 -21.12 -31.28 8.97
CA GLU A 170 -22.57 -31.21 8.67
C GLU A 170 -23.02 -29.97 7.87
N PHE A 171 -22.11 -29.05 7.53
CA PHE A 171 -22.42 -27.86 6.71
C PHE A 171 -21.56 -27.86 5.44
N TRP A 172 -22.17 -27.64 4.26
CA TRP A 172 -21.53 -27.66 2.93
C TRP A 172 -20.53 -26.52 2.66
N MET A 173 -19.97 -25.93 3.70
CA MET A 173 -18.85 -25.01 3.62
C MET A 173 -17.88 -25.36 4.75
N PRO A 174 -16.68 -25.91 4.46
CA PRO A 174 -15.67 -26.06 5.49
C PRO A 174 -15.33 -24.68 6.04
N GLY A 175 -15.71 -24.44 7.30
CA GLY A 175 -15.26 -23.27 8.04
C GLY A 175 -13.77 -23.43 8.31
N TRP A 176 -12.93 -22.84 7.46
CA TRP A 176 -11.49 -22.82 7.66
C TRP A 176 -11.12 -21.61 8.54
N TYR A 177 -10.36 -21.85 9.59
CA TYR A 177 -9.70 -20.82 10.39
C TYR A 177 -8.21 -21.13 10.36
N GLY A 178 -7.42 -20.30 9.66
CA GLY A 178 -5.97 -20.43 9.60
C GLY A 178 -5.31 -19.20 10.21
N TYR A 179 -4.35 -19.39 11.09
CA TYR A 179 -3.45 -18.31 11.50
C TYR A 179 -2.36 -18.17 10.44
N ALA A 180 -2.23 -16.98 9.84
CA ALA A 180 -1.17 -16.72 8.88
C ALA A 180 0.19 -16.69 9.60
N THR A 181 1.11 -17.54 9.15
CA THR A 181 2.52 -17.50 9.54
C THR A 181 3.29 -16.78 8.45
N THR A 182 3.99 -15.70 8.78
CA THR A 182 4.87 -15.03 7.81
C THR A 182 6.18 -15.79 7.71
N ALA A 183 6.58 -16.17 6.49
CA ALA A 183 7.84 -16.83 6.21
C ALA A 183 8.77 -15.91 5.41
N ILE A 184 10.03 -15.85 5.84
CA ILE A 184 11.14 -15.21 5.13
C ILE A 184 12.04 -16.35 4.65
N THR A 185 12.01 -16.64 3.35
CA THR A 185 12.76 -17.74 2.73
C THR A 185 13.96 -17.16 1.96
N VAL A 186 15.18 -17.54 2.34
CA VAL A 186 16.43 -17.09 1.71
C VAL A 186 16.95 -18.20 0.79
N ILE A 187 17.16 -17.85 -0.48
CA ILE A 187 17.51 -18.78 -1.56
C ILE A 187 18.84 -18.33 -2.16
N GLU A 188 19.80 -19.25 -2.27
CA GLU A 188 21.09 -18.97 -2.92
C GLU A 188 20.93 -18.75 -4.42
N ARG A 189 21.54 -17.70 -4.97
CA ARG A 189 21.44 -17.40 -6.40
C ARG A 189 22.19 -18.38 -7.30
N THR A 190 23.21 -19.06 -6.78
CA THR A 190 24.09 -19.92 -7.58
C THR A 190 23.50 -21.30 -7.86
N ASN A 191 22.66 -21.81 -6.96
CA ASN A 191 22.09 -23.17 -7.03
C ASN A 191 20.58 -23.20 -6.77
N HIS A 192 19.95 -22.06 -6.45
CA HIS A 192 18.54 -21.91 -6.09
C HIS A 192 18.07 -22.81 -4.94
N GLU A 193 18.98 -23.19 -4.03
CA GLU A 193 18.64 -23.92 -2.82
C GLU A 193 18.18 -22.97 -1.71
N VAL A 194 17.16 -23.38 -0.95
CA VAL A 194 16.74 -22.70 0.27
C VAL A 194 17.78 -22.95 1.35
N VAL A 195 18.47 -21.90 1.78
CA VAL A 195 19.57 -22.00 2.77
C VAL A 195 19.20 -21.49 4.15
N TYR A 196 18.14 -20.69 4.25
CA TYR A 196 17.62 -20.18 5.50
C TYR A 196 16.12 -19.90 5.38
N GLU A 197 15.39 -20.14 6.47
CA GLU A 197 13.98 -19.77 6.56
C GLU A 197 13.67 -19.35 7.99
N LEU A 198 12.94 -18.24 8.14
CA LEU A 198 12.42 -17.75 9.40
C LEU A 198 10.91 -17.62 9.31
N ASN A 199 10.19 -18.34 10.16
CA ASN A 199 8.74 -18.38 10.22
C ASN A 199 8.26 -17.68 11.50
N ILE A 200 7.47 -16.62 11.38
CA ILE A 200 6.90 -15.85 12.48
C ILE A 200 5.45 -16.28 12.66
N LYS A 201 5.14 -17.02 13.74
CA LYS A 201 3.79 -17.49 14.03
C LYS A 201 2.86 -16.30 14.31
N GLU A 202 1.60 -16.43 13.87
CA GLU A 202 0.53 -15.46 14.13
C GLU A 202 0.97 -14.03 13.81
N ASN A 203 1.40 -13.81 12.57
CA ASN A 203 1.96 -12.54 12.13
C ASN A 203 1.19 -12.01 10.94
N ILE A 204 0.39 -10.99 11.17
CA ILE A 204 -0.22 -10.19 10.11
C ILE A 204 0.86 -9.23 9.63
N ILE A 205 1.31 -9.40 8.40
CA ILE A 205 2.37 -8.55 7.85
C ILE A 205 1.85 -7.13 7.66
N ILE A 206 2.64 -6.14 8.08
CA ILE A 206 2.36 -4.73 7.82
C ILE A 206 3.21 -4.28 6.65
N ASP A 207 4.54 -4.44 6.75
CA ASP A 207 5.46 -4.06 5.70
C ASP A 207 6.86 -4.64 5.90
N HIS A 208 7.73 -4.57 4.89
CA HIS A 208 9.13 -4.97 4.96
C HIS A 208 10.03 -4.19 3.99
N ARG A 209 11.29 -3.97 4.37
CA ARG A 209 12.30 -3.30 3.54
C ARG A 209 13.66 -3.98 3.68
N VAL A 210 14.46 -3.94 2.62
CA VAL A 210 15.87 -4.34 2.65
C VAL A 210 16.77 -3.12 2.49
N ILE A 211 17.76 -3.00 3.38
CA ILE A 211 18.80 -1.98 3.33
C ILE A 211 20.14 -2.70 3.46
N ASP A 212 20.97 -2.59 2.42
CA ASP A 212 22.19 -3.37 2.26
C ASP A 212 21.92 -4.88 2.44
N ASP A 213 22.49 -5.50 3.48
CA ASP A 213 22.34 -6.90 3.85
C ASP A 213 21.34 -7.12 5.01
N ASN A 214 20.45 -6.16 5.27
CA ASN A 214 19.51 -6.20 6.40
C ASN A 214 18.08 -6.13 5.91
N LEU A 215 17.29 -7.16 6.23
CA LEU A 215 15.84 -7.14 6.00
C LEU A 215 15.13 -6.79 7.29
N PHE A 216 14.33 -5.72 7.29
CA PHE A 216 13.45 -5.36 8.39
C PHE A 216 12.01 -5.67 8.01
N LEU A 217 11.32 -6.45 8.84
CA LEU A 217 9.92 -6.81 8.68
C LEU A 217 9.12 -6.32 9.89
N VAL A 218 8.02 -5.63 9.60
CA VAL A 218 7.04 -5.18 10.58
C VAL A 218 5.79 -6.02 10.44
N GLY A 219 5.37 -6.63 11.53
CA GLY A 219 4.12 -7.38 11.58
C GLY A 219 3.34 -7.10 12.85
N TYR A 220 2.14 -7.63 12.92
CA TYR A 220 1.22 -7.45 14.03
C TYR A 220 0.64 -8.78 14.50
N ASP A 221 0.32 -8.84 15.78
CA ASP A 221 -0.21 -10.01 16.47
C ASP A 221 -1.22 -9.62 17.54
N TYR A 222 -2.32 -10.36 17.60
CA TYR A 222 -3.33 -10.21 18.65
C TYR A 222 -2.88 -10.98 19.89
N ILE A 223 -2.70 -10.28 21.01
CA ILE A 223 -2.14 -10.92 22.21
C ILE A 223 -3.08 -12.01 22.74
N ASN A 224 -2.66 -13.28 22.60
CA ASN A 224 -3.33 -14.42 23.19
C ASN A 224 -2.75 -14.82 24.55
N ILE A 225 -3.33 -14.29 25.64
CA ILE A 225 -2.89 -14.62 27.00
C ILE A 225 -3.37 -15.98 27.55
N ASN A 226 -4.13 -16.74 26.77
CA ASN A 226 -4.66 -18.04 27.21
C ASN A 226 -3.63 -19.16 27.01
N GLU A 227 -2.60 -18.93 26.20
CA GLU A 227 -1.54 -19.91 25.97
C GLU A 227 -0.63 -20.10 27.19
N LYS A 228 0.02 -21.27 27.23
CA LYS A 228 0.99 -21.59 28.29
C LYS A 228 2.17 -20.61 28.27
N ASP A 229 2.64 -20.20 27.10
CA ASP A 229 3.66 -19.16 26.91
C ASP A 229 3.18 -18.18 25.83
N PRO A 230 2.74 -16.97 26.21
CA PRO A 230 2.13 -16.01 25.28
C PRO A 230 3.16 -15.15 24.52
N ARG A 231 4.44 -15.57 24.50
CA ARG A 231 5.49 -14.85 23.75
C ARG A 231 5.40 -15.21 22.26
N PRO A 232 5.68 -14.26 21.35
CA PRO A 232 5.77 -14.55 19.93
C PRO A 232 6.77 -15.66 19.64
N VAL A 233 6.36 -16.57 18.76
CA VAL A 233 7.13 -17.75 18.38
C VAL A 233 7.74 -17.54 17.01
N ILE A 234 9.03 -17.84 16.91
CA ILE A 234 9.78 -17.83 15.66
C ILE A 234 10.37 -19.22 15.45
N THR A 235 10.15 -19.82 14.29
CA THR A 235 10.68 -21.15 13.94
C THR A 235 11.62 -21.03 12.75
N LEU A 236 12.79 -21.66 12.84
CA LEU A 236 13.78 -21.68 11.76
C LEU A 236 13.66 -22.94 10.89
N LEU A 237 14.32 -22.91 9.73
CA LEU A 237 14.36 -24.01 8.76
C LEU A 237 14.76 -25.37 9.36
N ASP A 238 15.64 -25.40 10.36
CA ASP A 238 16.09 -26.63 11.04
C ASP A 238 15.10 -27.15 12.10
N GLY A 239 13.95 -26.49 12.26
CA GLY A 239 12.93 -26.78 13.25
C GLY A 239 13.24 -26.21 14.64
N SER A 240 14.31 -25.43 14.81
CA SER A 240 14.58 -24.73 16.06
C SER A 240 13.54 -23.65 16.32
N VAL A 241 13.16 -23.50 17.60
CA VAL A 241 12.13 -22.56 18.05
C VAL A 241 12.77 -21.51 18.95
N SER A 242 12.52 -20.25 18.63
CA SER A 242 12.92 -19.07 19.40
C SER A 242 11.69 -18.28 19.83
N TYR A 243 11.86 -17.43 20.84
CA TYR A 243 10.81 -16.57 21.37
C TYR A 243 11.34 -15.15 21.50
N ILE A 244 10.48 -14.15 21.26
CA ILE A 244 10.81 -12.77 21.64
C ILE A 244 10.76 -12.69 23.17
N ASP A 245 11.91 -12.42 23.81
CA ASP A 245 12.02 -12.39 25.27
C ASP A 245 11.25 -11.22 25.88
N TYR A 246 10.79 -11.34 27.13
CA TYR A 246 10.09 -10.24 27.80
C TYR A 246 10.95 -8.97 27.97
N ASN A 247 12.28 -9.09 27.90
CA ASN A 247 13.18 -7.93 27.88
C ASN A 247 13.18 -7.21 26.53
N ASP A 248 12.80 -7.90 25.45
CA ASP A 248 12.68 -7.37 24.09
C ASP A 248 11.23 -7.02 23.71
N ILE A 249 10.32 -7.13 24.69
CA ILE A 249 8.95 -6.63 24.59
C ILE A 249 8.85 -5.31 25.36
N TYR A 250 8.39 -4.29 24.67
CA TYR A 250 8.25 -2.92 25.16
C TYR A 250 6.78 -2.52 25.22
N TYR A 251 6.46 -1.57 26.09
CA TYR A 251 5.16 -0.93 26.15
C TYR A 251 5.32 0.57 26.41
N PHE A 252 4.25 1.29 26.14
CA PHE A 252 4.17 2.73 26.24
C PHE A 252 3.25 3.10 27.43
N ASP A 253 3.76 3.88 28.39
CA ASP A 253 2.96 4.32 29.55
C ASP A 253 1.64 5.01 29.16
N ASN A 254 0.52 4.57 29.73
CA ASN A 254 -0.83 5.06 29.38
C ASN A 254 -1.31 4.71 27.96
N THR A 255 -0.62 3.83 27.24
CA THR A 255 -1.12 3.19 26.02
C THR A 255 -1.69 1.81 26.37
N PRO A 256 -2.98 1.55 26.10
CA PRO A 256 -3.53 0.22 26.26
C PRO A 256 -2.82 -0.80 25.35
N ALA A 257 -2.59 -2.01 25.86
CA ALA A 257 -2.01 -3.12 25.10
C ALA A 257 -3.11 -4.02 24.53
N TYR A 258 -3.64 -3.64 23.36
CA TYR A 258 -4.65 -4.43 22.64
C TYR A 258 -4.00 -5.53 21.79
N GLY A 259 -2.87 -5.20 21.16
CA GLY A 259 -2.02 -6.16 20.47
C GLY A 259 -0.56 -5.78 20.51
N MET A 260 0.21 -6.40 19.62
CA MET A 260 1.66 -6.28 19.59
C MET A 260 2.16 -6.11 18.17
N THR A 261 2.88 -5.01 17.93
CA THR A 261 3.68 -4.85 16.71
C THR A 261 5.02 -5.55 16.92
N LYS A 262 5.43 -6.41 16.00
CA LYS A 262 6.70 -7.12 15.96
C LYS A 262 7.58 -6.46 14.90
N ILE A 263 8.80 -6.08 15.26
CA ILE A 263 9.82 -5.66 14.29
C ILE A 263 10.93 -6.72 14.33
N VAL A 264 11.13 -7.40 13.21
CA VAL A 264 12.13 -8.44 13.02
C VAL A 264 13.17 -7.94 12.02
N GLY A 265 14.42 -7.86 12.44
CA GLY A 265 15.54 -7.59 11.56
C GLY A 265 16.34 -8.86 11.31
N LEU A 266 16.50 -9.23 10.04
CA LEU A 266 17.28 -10.37 9.58
C LEU A 266 18.58 -9.84 8.97
N LYS A 267 19.71 -10.22 9.58
CA LYS A 267 21.05 -9.94 9.09
C LYS A 267 21.47 -11.04 8.12
N LEU A 268 21.51 -10.71 6.84
CA LEU A 268 22.01 -11.60 5.80
C LEU A 268 23.53 -11.65 5.85
N ASN A 269 24.09 -12.78 5.43
CA ASN A 269 25.53 -12.97 5.39
C ASN A 269 25.89 -13.92 4.26
N SER A 270 26.97 -13.63 3.54
CA SER A 270 27.53 -14.50 2.49
C SER A 270 27.72 -15.98 2.91
N ASN A 271 27.93 -16.25 4.21
CA ASN A 271 27.85 -17.59 4.76
C ASN A 271 26.44 -17.81 5.34
N PRO A 272 25.60 -18.68 4.75
CA PRO A 272 24.23 -18.88 5.22
C PRO A 272 24.12 -19.29 6.70
N LYS A 273 25.14 -19.98 7.24
CA LYS A 273 25.17 -20.39 8.65
C LYS A 273 25.41 -19.24 9.63
N ALA A 274 25.81 -18.07 9.13
CA ALA A 274 26.02 -16.86 9.90
C ALA A 274 24.85 -15.87 9.78
N ILE A 275 23.79 -16.22 9.03
CA ILE A 275 22.55 -15.46 9.02
C ILE A 275 21.95 -15.49 10.43
N SER A 276 21.60 -14.32 10.93
CA SER A 276 21.05 -14.13 12.28
C SER A 276 19.89 -13.15 12.24
N PHE A 277 19.07 -13.13 13.30
CA PHE A 277 17.99 -12.17 13.41
C PHE A 277 17.91 -11.56 14.82
N ASN A 278 17.39 -10.35 14.89
CA ASN A 278 16.92 -9.73 16.12
C ASN A 278 15.42 -9.44 15.99
N ALA A 279 14.69 -9.50 17.10
CA ALA A 279 13.26 -9.29 17.09
C ALA A 279 12.81 -8.56 18.36
N LYS A 280 11.99 -7.52 18.18
CA LYS A 280 11.42 -6.73 19.27
C LYS A 280 9.90 -6.66 19.14
N GLY A 281 9.22 -6.75 20.28
CA GLY A 281 7.78 -6.59 20.39
C GLY A 281 7.42 -5.23 21.00
N PHE A 282 6.39 -4.57 20.48
CA PHE A 282 5.88 -3.31 20.98
C PHE A 282 4.38 -3.45 21.25
N LEU A 283 4.02 -3.49 22.53
CA LEU A 283 2.64 -3.54 22.98
C LEU A 283 1.99 -2.18 22.76
N GLY A 284 0.84 -2.17 22.11
CA GLY A 284 0.17 -0.94 21.76
C GLY A 284 -1.28 -1.13 21.35
N ALA A 285 -1.79 -0.13 20.64
CA ALA A 285 -3.15 -0.10 20.16
C ALA A 285 -3.46 -1.29 19.23
N ASP A 286 -4.76 -1.47 18.94
CA ASP A 286 -5.24 -2.59 18.15
C ASP A 286 -4.73 -2.49 16.70
N TYR A 287 -4.99 -3.50 15.87
CA TYR A 287 -4.68 -3.48 14.45
C TYR A 287 -5.50 -2.38 13.76
N GLY A 288 -4.99 -1.16 13.77
CA GLY A 288 -5.51 -0.04 12.99
C GLY A 288 -4.85 0.06 11.63
N TYR A 289 -5.19 1.10 10.86
CA TYR A 289 -4.50 1.42 9.62
C TYR A 289 -3.06 1.86 9.94
N LYS A 290 -2.13 0.91 9.85
CA LYS A 290 -0.69 1.07 10.09
C LYS A 290 0.02 1.21 8.76
N GLN A 291 0.94 2.16 8.69
CA GLN A 291 1.79 2.39 7.54
C GLN A 291 3.24 2.48 8.02
N VAL A 292 4.16 2.05 7.16
CA VAL A 292 5.58 2.11 7.44
C VAL A 292 6.24 3.02 6.40
N TYR A 293 7.08 3.93 6.86
CA TYR A 293 8.01 4.66 6.01
C TYR A 293 9.43 4.33 6.46
N VAL A 294 10.33 4.05 5.53
CA VAL A 294 11.71 3.67 5.84
C VAL A 294 12.67 4.52 5.01
N SER A 295 13.65 5.09 5.72
CA SER A 295 14.83 5.70 5.13
C SER A 295 16.04 4.78 5.34
N GLN A 296 17.19 5.10 4.76
CA GLN A 296 18.42 4.31 4.94
C GLN A 296 18.85 4.12 6.41
N THR A 297 18.39 4.99 7.33
CA THR A 297 18.83 4.96 8.75
C THR A 297 17.71 4.83 9.76
N ASP A 298 16.45 5.04 9.35
CA ASP A 298 15.33 5.15 10.28
C ASP A 298 14.06 4.53 9.68
N LEU A 299 13.31 3.83 10.52
CA LEU A 299 11.97 3.31 10.27
C LEU A 299 10.95 4.11 11.07
N TYR A 300 9.85 4.48 10.42
CA TYR A 300 8.74 5.23 11.01
C TYR A 300 7.47 4.38 10.94
N LEU A 301 6.93 4.02 12.11
CA LEU A 301 5.65 3.33 12.24
C LEU A 301 4.54 4.36 12.47
N CYS A 302 3.54 4.36 11.61
CA CYS A 302 2.49 5.37 11.56
C CYS A 302 1.12 4.73 11.79
N ASP A 303 0.55 4.94 12.97
CA ASP A 303 -0.72 4.34 13.39
C ASP A 303 -1.84 5.40 13.27
N SER A 304 -2.75 5.22 12.32
CA SER A 304 -3.95 6.07 12.21
C SER A 304 -5.01 5.63 13.23
N ASN A 305 -5.41 6.54 14.10
CA ASN A 305 -6.29 6.31 15.23
C ASN A 305 -7.62 7.02 15.00
N PHE A 306 -8.70 6.25 15.04
CA PHE A 306 -10.07 6.74 14.91
C PHE A 306 -10.74 6.70 16.27
N LEU A 307 -11.02 7.87 16.82
CA LEU A 307 -11.41 8.07 18.21
C LEU A 307 -12.88 8.46 18.28
N TYR A 308 -13.67 7.60 18.92
CA TYR A 308 -15.10 7.83 19.17
C TYR A 308 -15.34 8.14 20.65
N ASP A 309 -15.97 9.28 20.90
CA ASP A 309 -16.56 9.63 22.19
C ASP A 309 -18.10 9.58 22.07
N GLU A 310 -18.83 9.76 23.18
CA GLU A 310 -20.31 9.71 23.21
C GLU A 310 -20.98 10.65 22.20
N THR A 311 -20.32 11.76 21.85
CA THR A 311 -20.87 12.85 21.02
C THR A 311 -19.94 13.28 19.88
N SER A 312 -18.84 12.57 19.65
CA SER A 312 -17.91 12.97 18.59
C SER A 312 -17.06 11.83 18.04
N TYR A 313 -16.58 12.06 16.82
CA TYR A 313 -15.57 11.28 16.14
C TYR A 313 -14.41 12.21 15.77
N ASN A 314 -13.18 11.78 15.99
CA ASN A 314 -11.97 12.47 15.55
C ASN A 314 -10.93 11.47 15.06
N SER A 315 -9.96 11.97 14.32
CA SER A 315 -8.84 11.16 13.82
C SER A 315 -7.49 11.77 14.21
N SER A 316 -6.50 10.91 14.47
CA SER A 316 -5.13 11.32 14.80
C SER A 316 -4.11 10.28 14.34
N LEU A 317 -2.90 10.70 14.03
CA LEU A 317 -1.83 9.86 13.56
C LEU A 317 -0.74 9.80 14.63
N THR A 318 -0.44 8.61 15.12
CA THR A 318 0.69 8.36 16.00
C THR A 318 1.90 7.93 15.18
N ILE A 319 3.00 8.66 15.26
CA ILE A 319 4.24 8.38 14.53
C ILE A 319 5.28 7.94 15.54
N SER A 320 5.89 6.77 15.34
CA SER A 320 7.00 6.25 16.15
C SER A 320 8.23 6.04 15.28
N GLN A 321 9.34 6.68 15.64
CA GLN A 321 10.63 6.54 14.96
C GLN A 321 11.52 5.52 15.66
N PHE A 322 12.13 4.66 14.85
CA PHE A 322 13.14 3.70 15.21
C PHE A 322 14.39 3.92 14.36
N ALA A 323 15.53 4.14 15.00
CA ALA A 323 16.82 4.13 14.31
C ALA A 323 17.19 2.66 14.00
N LEU A 324 17.63 2.42 12.78
CA LEU A 324 18.06 1.12 12.31
C LEU A 324 19.52 0.90 12.72
N ASP A 325 19.78 -0.21 13.38
CA ASP A 325 21.12 -0.75 13.61
C ASP A 325 21.42 -1.76 12.50
N LEU A 326 22.10 -1.31 11.45
CA LEU A 326 22.48 -2.12 10.31
C LEU A 326 23.64 -3.08 10.62
N VAL A 327 24.30 -2.98 11.78
CA VAL A 327 25.36 -3.92 12.17
C VAL A 327 24.73 -5.20 12.69
N GLU A 328 23.74 -5.06 13.58
CA GLU A 328 23.08 -6.19 14.25
C GLU A 328 21.72 -6.56 13.61
N ALA A 329 21.26 -5.83 12.59
CA ALA A 329 19.89 -5.89 12.08
C ALA A 329 18.85 -5.74 13.22
N ASP A 330 18.98 -4.67 14.00
CA ASP A 330 18.13 -4.37 15.15
C ASP A 330 17.55 -2.95 15.06
N VAL A 331 16.56 -2.64 15.90
CA VAL A 331 15.88 -1.33 15.91
C VAL A 331 15.90 -0.68 17.28
N ASN A 332 16.16 0.63 17.30
CA ASN A 332 16.27 1.41 18.53
C ASN A 332 15.25 2.54 18.53
N TYR A 333 14.34 2.54 19.49
CA TYR A 333 13.33 3.60 19.61
C TYR A 333 13.98 4.98 19.83
N VAL A 334 13.56 5.96 19.02
CA VAL A 334 14.11 7.33 19.05
C VAL A 334 13.11 8.30 19.64
N ALA A 335 11.91 8.38 19.07
CA ALA A 335 10.91 9.38 19.42
C ALA A 335 9.52 8.99 18.94
N ALA A 336 8.49 9.64 19.50
CA ALA A 336 7.14 9.59 18.95
C ALA A 336 6.47 10.97 18.89
N ALA A 337 5.46 11.08 18.03
CA ALA A 337 4.58 12.23 17.92
C ALA A 337 3.14 11.79 17.69
N ILE A 338 2.21 12.68 18.01
CA ILE A 338 0.82 12.57 17.59
C ILE A 338 0.49 13.84 16.83
N VAL A 339 -0.03 13.70 15.62
CA VAL A 339 -0.51 14.80 14.79
C VAL A 339 -1.98 14.58 14.45
N ASP A 340 -2.67 15.65 14.06
CA ASP A 340 -4.09 15.59 13.72
C ASP A 340 -4.32 14.87 12.38
N GLY A 341 -5.40 14.09 12.29
CA GLY A 341 -5.80 13.37 11.07
C GLY A 341 -5.16 12.00 10.88
N TRP A 342 -5.53 11.33 9.80
CA TRP A 342 -4.92 10.07 9.35
C TRP A 342 -4.05 10.30 8.12
N MET A 343 -3.13 9.38 7.90
CA MET A 343 -2.27 9.37 6.73
C MET A 343 -2.93 8.58 5.60
N LEU A 344 -2.81 9.04 4.36
CA LEU A 344 -3.40 8.32 3.22
C LEU A 344 -2.64 7.02 2.91
N ASN A 345 -1.31 7.06 2.84
CA ASN A 345 -0.42 5.93 2.58
C ASN A 345 1.04 6.35 2.84
N GLN A 346 2.01 5.48 2.56
CA GLN A 346 3.43 5.78 2.74
C GLN A 346 3.96 7.03 1.98
N PHE A 347 3.32 7.53 0.90
CA PHE A 347 3.75 8.78 0.21
C PHE A 347 3.33 10.05 0.89
N SER A 348 2.39 9.93 1.81
CA SER A 348 2.02 11.03 2.68
C SER A 348 3.09 11.31 3.73
N MET A 349 4.24 10.64 3.67
CA MET A 349 5.39 10.90 4.52
C MET A 349 6.70 10.84 3.73
N ASP A 350 7.65 11.70 4.07
CA ASP A 350 9.05 11.50 3.69
C ASP A 350 10.02 12.14 4.69
N TYR A 351 11.30 11.80 4.56
CA TYR A 351 12.39 12.42 5.30
C TYR A 351 13.32 13.17 4.36
N TYR A 352 13.40 14.49 4.53
CA TYR A 352 14.21 15.33 3.66
C TYR A 352 14.89 16.46 4.44
N ALA A 353 16.18 16.68 4.16
CA ALA A 353 17.00 17.73 4.75
C ALA A 353 16.88 17.86 6.29
N GLY A 354 16.79 16.71 7.00
CA GLY A 354 16.72 16.67 8.45
C GLY A 354 15.32 16.83 9.06
N HIS A 355 14.27 16.84 8.23
CA HIS A 355 12.89 17.02 8.64
C HIS A 355 12.03 15.84 8.16
N LEU A 356 11.12 15.39 9.02
CA LEU A 356 10.05 14.48 8.64
C LEU A 356 8.87 15.32 8.16
N ARG A 357 8.40 15.10 6.95
CA ARG A 357 7.24 15.81 6.39
C ARG A 357 6.07 14.84 6.29
N VAL A 358 4.88 15.27 6.71
CA VAL A 358 3.72 14.38 6.86
C VAL A 358 2.47 15.11 6.41
N ALA A 359 1.76 14.53 5.45
CA ALA A 359 0.46 14.99 4.99
C ALA A 359 -0.66 14.13 5.60
N THR A 360 -1.71 14.75 6.13
CA THR A 360 -2.84 14.03 6.74
C THR A 360 -4.18 14.67 6.39
N THR A 361 -5.24 13.87 6.45
CA THR A 361 -6.62 14.36 6.43
C THR A 361 -7.21 14.18 7.82
N ASN A 362 -7.72 15.25 8.42
CA ASN A 362 -8.45 15.20 9.68
C ASN A 362 -9.94 15.36 9.43
N VAL A 363 -10.72 14.31 9.72
CA VAL A 363 -12.17 14.40 9.81
C VAL A 363 -12.59 14.39 11.28
N SER A 364 -13.29 15.46 11.65
CA SER A 364 -13.94 15.63 12.95
C SER A 364 -15.43 15.70 12.74
N VAL A 365 -16.19 14.85 13.44
CA VAL A 365 -17.65 14.89 13.45
C VAL A 365 -18.11 15.10 14.89
N ARG A 366 -19.06 16.00 15.10
CA ARG A 366 -19.75 16.17 16.40
C ARG A 366 -21.23 16.00 16.20
N TRP A 367 -21.89 15.27 17.10
CA TRP A 367 -23.33 15.09 17.08
C TRP A 367 -23.96 15.37 18.45
N THR A 368 -25.23 15.77 18.43
CA THR A 368 -26.06 15.92 19.63
C THR A 368 -27.03 14.75 19.73
N LEU A 369 -27.29 14.29 20.95
CA LEU A 369 -28.29 13.26 21.23
C LEU A 369 -29.59 13.93 21.73
N ASP A 370 -30.75 13.38 21.39
CA ASP A 370 -32.02 13.73 22.00
C ASP A 370 -32.26 12.99 23.33
N ASP A 371 -33.40 13.24 23.97
CA ASP A 371 -33.78 12.61 25.25
C ASP A 371 -33.98 11.08 25.16
N GLU A 372 -34.06 10.52 23.94
CA GLU A 372 -34.16 9.08 23.67
C GLU A 372 -32.82 8.47 23.18
N ASP A 373 -31.71 9.21 23.32
CA ASP A 373 -30.35 8.85 22.88
C ASP A 373 -30.20 8.69 21.35
N TYR A 374 -31.04 9.33 20.53
CA TYR A 374 -30.86 9.38 19.07
C TYR A 374 -30.09 10.63 18.63
N ILE A 375 -29.30 10.50 17.57
CA ILE A 375 -28.61 11.63 16.94
C ILE A 375 -29.66 12.61 16.39
N SER A 376 -29.73 13.80 16.98
CA SER A 376 -30.65 14.87 16.59
C SER A 376 -30.04 15.86 15.61
N SER A 377 -28.72 16.07 15.68
CA SER A 377 -27.97 16.88 14.72
C SER A 377 -26.51 16.43 14.68
N TRP A 378 -25.81 16.71 13.58
CA TRP A 378 -24.38 16.51 13.47
C TRP A 378 -23.72 17.61 12.64
N THR A 379 -22.42 17.77 12.84
CA THR A 379 -21.55 18.69 12.12
C THR A 379 -20.26 17.97 11.79
N GLN A 380 -19.75 18.14 10.57
CA GLN A 380 -18.48 17.59 10.13
C GLN A 380 -17.53 18.70 9.73
N THR A 381 -16.24 18.46 9.96
CA THR A 381 -15.16 19.32 9.53
C THR A 381 -14.05 18.45 8.99
N ILE A 382 -13.66 18.69 7.74
CA ILE A 382 -12.51 18.06 7.09
C ILE A 382 -11.41 19.10 6.96
N ILE A 383 -10.20 18.79 7.42
CA ILE A 383 -9.03 19.66 7.30
C ILE A 383 -7.85 18.83 6.83
N ASN A 384 -7.24 19.24 5.71
CA ASN A 384 -5.98 18.65 5.27
C ASN A 384 -4.82 19.39 5.92
N HIS A 385 -3.78 18.65 6.31
CA HIS A 385 -2.61 19.19 6.98
C HIS A 385 -1.34 18.72 6.28
N LEU A 386 -0.35 19.60 6.22
CA LEU A 386 1.04 19.25 5.97
C LEU A 386 1.87 19.70 7.18
N PHE A 387 2.44 18.74 7.89
CA PHE A 387 3.30 18.95 9.05
C PHE A 387 4.77 18.79 8.65
N ILE A 388 5.62 19.68 9.15
CA ILE A 388 7.08 19.56 9.05
C ILE A 388 7.62 19.42 10.46
N LEU A 389 8.18 18.25 10.76
CA LEU A 389 8.57 17.82 12.09
C LEU A 389 10.08 17.63 12.17
N LYS A 390 10.64 17.92 13.35
CA LYS A 390 12.04 17.67 13.65
C LYS A 390 12.19 16.88 14.93
N VAL A 391 12.94 15.78 14.87
CA VAL A 391 13.17 14.93 16.03
C VAL A 391 13.95 15.69 17.12
N ASN A 392 13.50 15.54 18.36
CA ASN A 392 14.21 15.93 19.57
C ASN A 392 14.59 14.68 20.35
N LYS A 393 15.79 14.16 20.09
CA LYS A 393 16.32 12.93 20.70
C LYS A 393 16.43 13.02 22.24
N ARG A 394 16.56 14.22 22.81
CA ARG A 394 16.65 14.38 24.28
C ARG A 394 15.32 14.14 24.96
N THR A 395 14.23 14.61 24.36
CA THR A 395 12.88 14.45 24.90
C THR A 395 12.18 13.22 24.36
N GLN A 396 12.76 12.55 23.35
CA GLN A 396 12.15 11.45 22.60
C GLN A 396 10.80 11.85 21.99
N THR A 397 10.72 13.08 21.48
CA THR A 397 9.52 13.63 20.83
C THR A 397 9.90 14.31 19.52
N PHE A 398 8.91 14.68 18.71
CA PHE A 398 9.11 15.61 17.60
C PHE A 398 8.73 17.04 18.01
N ALA A 399 9.42 18.01 17.43
CA ALA A 399 9.05 19.42 17.48
C ALA A 399 8.45 19.83 16.13
N LEU A 400 7.33 20.57 16.16
CA LEU A 400 6.74 21.17 14.98
C LEU A 400 7.62 22.34 14.49
N VAL A 401 8.06 22.26 13.23
CA VAL A 401 8.88 23.30 12.57
C VAL A 401 8.01 24.17 11.67
N GLY A 402 7.16 23.55 10.85
CA GLY A 402 6.25 24.22 9.93
C GLY A 402 4.93 23.46 9.83
N HIS A 403 3.88 24.17 9.44
CA HIS A 403 2.54 23.62 9.28
C HIS A 403 1.80 24.40 8.19
N LEU A 404 1.11 23.68 7.30
CA LEU A 404 0.19 24.22 6.32
C LEU A 404 -1.15 23.49 6.45
N SER A 405 -2.24 24.25 6.47
CA SER A 405 -3.60 23.72 6.42
C SER A 405 -4.58 24.70 5.79
N GLU A 406 -4.31 26.00 5.91
CA GLU A 406 -5.08 27.04 5.21
C GLU A 406 -4.83 26.93 3.70
N GLY A 407 -5.91 26.81 2.93
CA GLY A 407 -5.88 26.72 1.46
C GLY A 407 -5.55 25.33 0.90
N LEU A 408 -5.28 24.32 1.74
CA LEU A 408 -4.99 22.96 1.28
C LEU A 408 -6.29 22.14 1.15
N GLY A 409 -6.85 22.14 -0.05
CA GLY A 409 -8.14 21.52 -0.36
C GLY A 409 -9.32 22.48 -0.20
N LYS A 410 -10.37 22.26 -0.99
CA LYS A 410 -11.66 22.95 -0.84
C LYS A 410 -12.45 22.34 0.31
N PRO A 411 -13.53 23.00 0.79
CA PRO A 411 -14.38 22.43 1.84
C PRO A 411 -14.86 21.02 1.47
N ASN A 412 -14.78 20.09 2.42
CA ASN A 412 -15.12 18.66 2.29
C ASN A 412 -14.19 17.80 1.42
N GLU A 413 -13.05 18.33 0.95
CA GLU A 413 -12.08 17.52 0.22
C GLU A 413 -11.09 16.83 1.18
N SER A 414 -10.77 15.57 0.84
CA SER A 414 -9.72 14.78 1.51
C SER A 414 -8.55 14.58 0.56
N ILE A 415 -7.35 14.35 1.11
CA ILE A 415 -6.17 14.00 0.33
C ILE A 415 -6.39 12.67 -0.40
N LYS A 416 -6.14 12.65 -1.71
CA LYS A 416 -6.20 11.45 -2.55
C LYS A 416 -4.84 11.02 -3.12
N SER A 417 -3.86 11.91 -3.15
CA SER A 417 -2.48 11.55 -3.47
C SER A 417 -1.51 12.59 -2.91
N VAL A 418 -0.29 12.15 -2.60
CA VAL A 418 0.80 12.99 -2.10
C VAL A 418 2.07 12.54 -2.79
N ARG A 419 2.92 13.49 -3.18
CA ARG A 419 4.29 13.21 -3.62
C ARG A 419 5.23 14.30 -3.13
N PHE A 420 6.23 13.92 -2.35
CA PHE A 420 7.34 14.79 -1.99
C PHE A 420 8.45 14.69 -3.04
N LEU A 421 9.02 15.82 -3.45
CA LEU A 421 10.14 15.87 -4.38
C LEU A 421 11.07 17.03 -4.02
N GLY A 422 12.19 16.72 -3.36
CA GLY A 422 13.16 17.73 -2.94
C GLY A 422 12.48 18.82 -2.10
N ASN A 423 12.54 20.07 -2.56
CA ASN A 423 11.91 21.21 -1.90
C ASN A 423 10.42 21.41 -2.27
N LYS A 424 9.75 20.45 -2.90
CA LYS A 424 8.34 20.55 -3.28
C LYS A 424 7.51 19.42 -2.68
N ALA A 425 6.22 19.68 -2.50
CA ALA A 425 5.20 18.66 -2.35
C ALA A 425 4.08 18.88 -3.37
N TYR A 426 3.58 17.78 -3.91
CA TYR A 426 2.41 17.71 -4.76
C TYR A 426 1.31 17.02 -3.95
N ILE A 427 0.17 17.67 -3.76
CA ILE A 427 -0.95 17.11 -3.00
C ILE A 427 -2.21 17.26 -3.82
N VAL A 428 -2.91 16.15 -3.99
CA VAL A 428 -4.19 16.06 -4.71
C VAL A 428 -5.30 15.89 -3.68
N THR A 429 -6.37 16.67 -3.82
CA THR A 429 -7.55 16.59 -2.95
C THR A 429 -8.82 16.53 -3.79
N PHE A 430 -9.82 15.75 -3.38
CA PHE A 430 -10.98 15.54 -4.26
C PHE A 430 -12.30 15.42 -3.50
N GLU A 431 -13.32 16.11 -4.02
CA GLU A 431 -14.74 15.86 -3.77
C GLU A 431 -15.51 15.75 -5.11
N THR A 432 -15.25 16.65 -6.07
CA THR A 432 -15.86 16.65 -7.42
C THR A 432 -14.89 17.03 -8.54
N ARG A 433 -13.99 17.98 -8.31
CA ARG A 433 -12.85 18.33 -9.19
C ARG A 433 -11.59 18.38 -8.34
N ASP A 434 -10.47 17.93 -8.89
CA ASP A 434 -9.20 17.81 -8.15
C ASP A 434 -8.27 18.98 -8.46
N PRO A 435 -7.96 19.83 -7.47
CA PRO A 435 -6.74 20.63 -7.50
C PRO A 435 -5.52 19.78 -7.14
N LEU A 436 -4.62 19.57 -8.10
CA LEU A 436 -3.22 19.24 -7.84
C LEU A 436 -2.51 20.47 -7.26
N TYR A 437 -2.37 20.55 -5.94
CA TYR A 437 -1.63 21.60 -5.26
C TYR A 437 -0.13 21.40 -5.36
N ILE A 438 0.59 22.47 -5.68
CA ILE A 438 2.05 22.52 -5.73
C ILE A 438 2.50 23.40 -4.57
N ILE A 439 3.30 22.82 -3.68
CA ILE A 439 3.71 23.44 -2.42
C ILE A 439 5.23 23.59 -2.41
N ASP A 440 5.72 24.82 -2.20
CA ASP A 440 7.12 25.11 -1.94
C ASP A 440 7.45 24.86 -0.46
N LEU A 441 8.49 24.06 -0.25
CA LEU A 441 9.05 23.62 1.03
C LEU A 441 10.51 24.03 1.20
N SER A 442 11.00 24.98 0.38
CA SER A 442 12.35 25.52 0.47
C SER A 442 12.65 26.16 1.83
N ASP A 443 11.67 26.81 2.46
CA ASP A 443 11.68 27.20 3.88
C ASP A 443 10.79 26.23 4.70
N PRO A 444 11.38 25.27 5.44
CA PRO A 444 10.62 24.28 6.20
C PRO A 444 9.80 24.89 7.35
N ALA A 445 10.05 26.13 7.75
CA ALA A 445 9.24 26.81 8.75
C ALA A 445 8.01 27.50 8.15
N LYS A 446 7.96 27.66 6.81
CA LYS A 446 6.91 28.38 6.08
C LYS A 446 6.60 27.70 4.75
N PRO A 447 5.96 26.51 4.78
CA PRO A 447 5.40 25.90 3.58
C PRO A 447 4.38 26.83 2.90
N VAL A 448 4.43 26.97 1.58
CA VAL A 448 3.54 27.88 0.80
C VAL A 448 3.01 27.17 -0.44
N ILE A 449 1.70 27.29 -0.70
CA ILE A 449 1.09 26.85 -1.96
C ILE A 449 1.49 27.84 -3.06
N THR A 450 2.16 27.36 -4.10
CA THR A 450 2.62 28.18 -5.24
C THR A 450 1.70 28.12 -6.45
N GLY A 451 0.86 27.08 -6.55
CA GLY A 451 -0.14 26.94 -7.60
C GLY A 451 -1.05 25.73 -7.38
N ASP A 452 -2.10 25.66 -8.19
CA ASP A 452 -3.06 24.56 -8.26
C ASP A 452 -3.47 24.31 -9.72
N ILE A 453 -3.64 23.05 -10.08
CA ILE A 453 -4.14 22.64 -11.41
C ILE A 453 -5.44 21.86 -11.19
N GLU A 454 -6.56 22.41 -11.64
CA GLU A 454 -7.88 21.79 -11.49
C GLU A 454 -8.29 20.96 -12.70
N LEU A 455 -8.55 19.66 -12.50
CA LEU A 455 -9.02 18.74 -13.55
C LEU A 455 -10.23 17.89 -13.08
N PRO A 456 -11.08 17.40 -14.01
CA PRO A 456 -12.06 16.37 -13.71
C PRO A 456 -11.40 15.04 -13.32
N GLY A 457 -11.97 14.36 -12.31
CA GLY A 457 -11.35 13.20 -11.69
C GLY A 457 -10.11 13.57 -10.88
N TYR A 458 -9.31 12.57 -10.46
CA TYR A 458 -8.14 12.79 -9.61
C TYR A 458 -7.03 11.78 -9.88
N ASP A 459 -5.80 12.17 -9.60
CA ASP A 459 -4.64 11.27 -9.68
C ASP A 459 -4.50 10.49 -8.36
N VAL A 460 -4.32 9.17 -8.45
CA VAL A 460 -4.00 8.32 -7.29
C VAL A 460 -2.49 8.18 -7.12
N TYR A 461 -1.74 8.25 -8.22
CA TYR A 461 -0.29 8.15 -8.22
C TYR A 461 0.34 9.21 -9.11
N GLN A 462 1.38 9.88 -8.60
CA GLN A 462 2.18 10.84 -9.35
C GLN A 462 3.63 10.36 -9.45
N HIS A 463 4.13 10.19 -10.66
CA HIS A 463 5.51 9.84 -10.95
C HIS A 463 6.27 11.04 -11.53
N PRO A 464 7.32 11.54 -10.86
CA PRO A 464 8.21 12.55 -11.44
C PRO A 464 8.88 12.04 -12.73
N PHE A 465 8.85 12.85 -13.78
CA PHE A 465 9.45 12.53 -15.07
C PHE A 465 10.55 13.55 -15.39
N GLY A 466 11.69 13.40 -14.72
CA GLY A 466 12.73 14.43 -14.66
C GLY A 466 12.41 15.52 -13.62
N GLU A 467 13.01 16.71 -13.76
CA GLU A 467 12.89 17.80 -12.76
C GLU A 467 11.66 18.69 -12.94
N SER A 468 11.06 18.71 -14.13
CA SER A 468 10.06 19.70 -14.54
C SER A 468 8.72 19.10 -14.95
N PHE A 469 8.60 17.77 -14.95
CA PHE A 469 7.39 17.09 -15.38
C PHE A 469 6.94 16.02 -14.38
N VAL A 470 5.64 15.78 -14.37
CA VAL A 470 5.01 14.73 -13.56
C VAL A 470 3.99 14.00 -14.43
N LEU A 471 3.92 12.68 -14.32
CA LEU A 471 2.84 11.85 -14.85
C LEU A 471 1.91 11.44 -13.71
N GLY A 472 0.62 11.70 -13.85
CA GLY A 472 -0.43 11.29 -12.92
C GLY A 472 -1.25 10.12 -13.48
N LEU A 473 -1.31 9.00 -12.76
CA LEU A 473 -2.27 7.93 -13.03
C LEU A 473 -3.45 8.09 -12.08
N GLY A 474 -4.67 7.96 -12.58
CA GLY A 474 -5.86 8.05 -11.74
C GLY A 474 -7.18 7.82 -12.46
N TYR A 475 -8.24 8.39 -11.90
CA TYR A 475 -9.60 8.24 -12.39
C TYR A 475 -10.06 9.48 -13.13
N THR A 476 -10.87 9.31 -14.19
CA THR A 476 -11.75 10.37 -14.70
C THR A 476 -12.99 10.47 -13.81
N ALA A 477 -13.62 11.64 -13.75
CA ALA A 477 -14.91 11.80 -13.09
C ALA A 477 -15.79 12.81 -13.81
N ASP A 478 -17.10 12.68 -13.63
CA ASP A 478 -18.08 13.65 -14.10
C ASP A 478 -18.23 14.85 -13.14
N ASP A 479 -19.08 15.82 -13.49
CA ASP A 479 -19.32 17.02 -12.67
C ASP A 479 -19.98 16.71 -11.30
N SER A 480 -20.46 15.48 -11.08
CA SER A 480 -21.00 15.01 -9.80
C SER A 480 -19.94 14.34 -8.91
N GLY A 481 -18.71 14.19 -9.42
CA GLY A 481 -17.61 13.51 -8.73
C GLY A 481 -17.65 11.98 -8.87
N PHE A 482 -18.55 11.44 -9.70
CA PHE A 482 -18.62 10.01 -9.94
C PHE A 482 -17.49 9.57 -10.88
N THR A 483 -16.65 8.66 -10.41
CA THR A 483 -15.52 8.15 -11.21
C THR A 483 -16.04 7.29 -12.36
N ASN A 484 -15.67 7.65 -13.59
CA ASN A 484 -16.22 7.06 -14.81
C ASN A 484 -15.15 6.55 -15.78
N GLY A 485 -13.94 6.28 -15.30
CA GLY A 485 -12.84 5.81 -16.16
C GLY A 485 -11.47 5.95 -15.52
N ILE A 486 -10.44 5.61 -16.29
CA ILE A 486 -9.02 5.62 -15.90
C ILE A 486 -8.28 6.56 -16.85
N LYS A 487 -7.40 7.42 -16.31
CA LYS A 487 -6.62 8.38 -17.07
C LYS A 487 -5.13 8.36 -16.72
N LEU A 488 -4.32 8.80 -17.68
CA LEU A 488 -2.94 9.24 -17.49
C LEU A 488 -2.84 10.73 -17.84
N THR A 489 -2.28 11.54 -16.95
CA THR A 489 -2.17 12.99 -17.10
C THR A 489 -0.71 13.42 -17.09
N ALA A 490 -0.30 14.25 -18.04
CA ALA A 490 1.03 14.84 -18.11
C ALA A 490 1.00 16.30 -17.66
N TYR A 491 1.88 16.67 -16.72
CA TYR A 491 1.96 18.01 -16.14
C TYR A 491 3.33 18.65 -16.36
N GLU A 492 3.34 19.95 -16.61
CA GLU A 492 4.51 20.83 -16.44
C GLU A 492 4.45 21.41 -15.02
N THR A 493 5.55 21.29 -14.27
CA THR A 493 5.62 21.70 -12.84
C THR A 493 6.73 22.72 -12.58
N THR A 494 7.25 23.33 -13.64
CA THR A 494 8.21 24.44 -13.56
C THR A 494 7.54 25.65 -12.89
N LEU A 495 8.21 26.23 -11.89
CA LEU A 495 7.66 27.35 -11.13
C LEU A 495 7.29 28.53 -12.05
N GLY A 496 6.02 28.95 -12.00
CA GLY A 496 5.46 30.03 -12.82
C GLY A 496 4.92 29.59 -14.19
N ASN A 497 5.05 28.31 -14.55
CA ASN A 497 4.54 27.71 -15.79
C ASN A 497 3.75 26.42 -15.50
N GLU A 498 3.23 26.25 -14.29
CA GLU A 498 2.54 25.03 -13.89
C GLU A 498 1.23 24.86 -14.65
N ARG A 499 1.05 23.74 -15.35
CA ARG A 499 -0.15 23.44 -16.14
C ARG A 499 -0.25 21.96 -16.52
N GLU A 500 -1.47 21.55 -16.84
CA GLU A 500 -1.70 20.31 -17.59
C GLU A 500 -1.23 20.48 -19.05
N ILE A 501 -0.56 19.45 -19.56
CA ILE A 501 -0.11 19.35 -20.95
C ILE A 501 -1.09 18.47 -21.74
N GLN A 502 -1.40 17.29 -21.21
CA GLN A 502 -2.29 16.33 -21.85
C GLN A 502 -2.91 15.38 -20.82
N THR A 503 -4.21 15.12 -20.97
CA THR A 503 -4.92 14.03 -20.31
C THR A 503 -5.29 12.96 -21.34
N TYR A 504 -4.76 11.75 -21.17
CA TYR A 504 -5.10 10.58 -21.96
C TYR A 504 -6.07 9.68 -21.18
N VAL A 505 -7.29 9.50 -21.69
CA VAL A 505 -8.25 8.55 -21.10
C VAL A 505 -7.91 7.14 -21.57
N ILE A 506 -7.41 6.32 -20.65
CA ILE A 506 -7.03 4.93 -20.91
C ILE A 506 -8.28 4.09 -21.18
N TYR A 507 -9.32 4.31 -20.38
CA TYR A 507 -10.59 3.60 -20.49
C TYR A 507 -11.73 4.43 -19.89
N GLU A 508 -12.88 4.46 -20.55
CA GLU A 508 -14.09 5.11 -20.06
C GLU A 508 -15.14 4.05 -19.70
N TYR A 509 -15.77 4.19 -18.54
CA TYR A 509 -16.83 3.29 -18.09
C TYR A 509 -18.11 3.66 -18.80
N VAL A 510 -18.74 2.66 -19.43
CA VAL A 510 -20.00 2.85 -20.13
C VAL A 510 -21.09 2.13 -19.36
N SER A 511 -22.23 2.80 -19.17
CA SER A 511 -23.46 2.19 -18.69
C SER A 511 -24.64 2.87 -19.37
N GLU A 512 -25.25 2.19 -20.33
CA GLU A 512 -26.31 2.80 -21.13
C GLU A 512 -27.37 1.80 -21.59
N ASN A 513 -28.58 2.32 -21.81
CA ASN A 513 -29.64 1.55 -22.47
C ASN A 513 -29.34 1.52 -23.97
N ILE A 514 -29.36 0.32 -24.53
CA ILE A 514 -29.37 0.09 -25.98
C ILE A 514 -30.81 -0.21 -26.42
N GLU A 515 -31.09 -0.19 -27.73
CA GLU A 515 -32.46 -0.19 -28.28
C GLU A 515 -33.40 -1.22 -27.61
N ASN A 516 -32.92 -2.44 -27.37
CA ASN A 516 -33.66 -3.50 -26.67
C ASN A 516 -32.81 -4.17 -25.60
N GLY A 517 -32.12 -3.39 -24.75
CA GLY A 517 -31.20 -3.99 -23.79
C GLY A 517 -30.40 -2.99 -22.98
N TRP A 518 -29.32 -3.48 -22.39
CA TRP A 518 -28.38 -2.66 -21.63
C TRP A 518 -26.94 -3.11 -21.90
N TYR A 519 -26.03 -2.14 -21.95
CA TYR A 519 -24.60 -2.34 -22.11
C TYR A 519 -23.85 -1.75 -20.92
N TYR A 520 -22.85 -2.49 -20.44
CA TYR A 520 -21.94 -2.04 -19.41
C TYR A 520 -20.51 -2.47 -19.68
N SER A 521 -19.57 -1.57 -19.42
CA SER A 521 -18.16 -1.89 -19.53
C SER A 521 -17.35 -1.13 -18.50
N TYR A 522 -16.30 -1.78 -18.00
CA TYR A 522 -15.34 -1.16 -17.10
C TYR A 522 -13.92 -1.70 -17.34
N GLY A 523 -12.95 -0.86 -16.99
CA GLY A 523 -11.53 -1.18 -17.03
C GLY A 523 -10.94 -1.12 -15.63
N TYR A 524 -9.84 -1.82 -15.42
CA TYR A 524 -9.13 -1.84 -14.15
C TYR A 524 -7.63 -2.08 -14.36
N THR A 525 -6.80 -1.42 -13.58
CA THR A 525 -5.36 -1.71 -13.53
C THR A 525 -4.93 -1.83 -12.08
N GLU A 526 -4.07 -2.81 -11.82
CA GLU A 526 -3.44 -2.97 -10.51
C GLU A 526 -2.66 -1.71 -10.11
N ALA A 527 -2.11 -0.99 -11.09
CA ALA A 527 -1.36 0.25 -10.89
C ALA A 527 -2.11 1.36 -10.15
N LEU A 528 -3.45 1.32 -10.09
CA LEU A 528 -4.26 2.26 -9.32
C LEU A 528 -4.14 2.05 -7.81
N TRP A 529 -3.69 0.87 -7.37
CA TRP A 529 -3.55 0.52 -5.96
C TRP A 529 -2.28 -0.28 -5.62
N ASP A 530 -1.44 -0.62 -6.59
CA ASP A 530 -0.05 -1.03 -6.37
C ASP A 530 0.81 -0.45 -7.48
N HIS A 531 1.56 0.61 -7.17
CA HIS A 531 2.49 1.17 -8.13
C HIS A 531 3.54 0.20 -8.69
N LYS A 532 3.84 -0.92 -8.01
CA LYS A 532 4.90 -1.84 -8.43
C LYS A 532 4.48 -2.53 -9.72
N ALA A 533 3.17 -2.55 -9.98
CA ALA A 533 2.60 -2.90 -11.27
C ALA A 533 3.01 -1.95 -12.42
N LEU A 534 3.41 -0.70 -12.11
CA LEU A 534 3.92 0.23 -13.11
C LEU A 534 5.38 -0.04 -13.43
N LEU A 535 5.66 -0.34 -14.69
CA LEU A 535 6.99 -0.16 -15.23
C LEU A 535 7.15 1.29 -15.69
N VAL A 536 8.13 2.02 -15.18
CA VAL A 536 8.43 3.38 -15.65
C VAL A 536 9.92 3.50 -15.95
N SER A 537 10.27 3.75 -17.21
CA SER A 537 11.61 4.16 -17.61
C SER A 537 11.58 5.59 -18.12
N VAL A 538 12.05 6.52 -17.28
CA VAL A 538 12.18 7.95 -17.64
C VAL A 538 13.18 8.13 -18.78
N LYS A 539 14.26 7.33 -18.77
CA LYS A 539 15.32 7.38 -19.78
C LYS A 539 14.82 6.96 -21.16
N ASP A 540 14.03 5.89 -21.22
CA ASP A 540 13.54 5.32 -22.49
C ASP A 540 12.21 5.92 -22.94
N GLY A 541 11.56 6.75 -22.11
CA GLY A 541 10.27 7.31 -22.44
C GLY A 541 9.14 6.29 -22.37
N ILE A 542 9.17 5.35 -21.41
CA ILE A 542 8.21 4.23 -21.38
C ILE A 542 7.45 4.19 -20.06
N LEU A 543 6.13 3.99 -20.16
CA LEU A 543 5.26 3.59 -19.06
C LEU A 543 4.50 2.31 -19.44
N GLY A 544 4.56 1.29 -18.61
CA GLY A 544 3.86 0.02 -18.80
C GLY A 544 2.90 -0.28 -17.65
N VAL A 545 1.67 -0.72 -17.97
CA VAL A 545 0.65 -1.09 -16.98
C VAL A 545 -0.05 -2.42 -17.34
N PRO A 546 -0.27 -3.31 -16.35
CA PRO A 546 -1.22 -4.39 -16.53
C PRO A 546 -2.64 -3.84 -16.54
N PHE A 547 -3.51 -4.36 -17.39
CA PHE A 547 -4.85 -3.83 -17.59
C PHE A 547 -5.87 -4.95 -17.79
N PHE A 548 -7.02 -4.81 -17.16
CA PHE A 548 -8.18 -5.68 -17.26
C PHE A 548 -9.32 -4.91 -17.89
N GLU A 549 -9.99 -5.53 -18.85
CA GLU A 549 -11.18 -4.97 -19.51
C GLU A 549 -12.32 -5.98 -19.37
N TYR A 550 -13.50 -5.49 -19.00
CA TYR A 550 -14.73 -6.27 -18.93
C TYR A 550 -15.85 -5.53 -19.62
N SER A 551 -16.63 -6.26 -20.41
CA SER A 551 -17.90 -5.78 -20.92
C SER A 551 -18.99 -6.84 -20.76
N TYR A 552 -20.21 -6.34 -20.65
CA TYR A 552 -21.40 -7.14 -20.48
C TYR A 552 -22.55 -6.45 -21.20
N SER A 553 -23.33 -7.25 -21.92
CA SER A 553 -24.57 -6.79 -22.51
C SER A 553 -25.66 -7.83 -22.38
N TRP A 554 -26.89 -7.33 -22.38
CA TRP A 554 -28.04 -8.17 -22.62
C TRP A 554 -29.02 -7.48 -23.53
N GLU A 555 -29.62 -8.27 -24.41
CA GLU A 555 -30.58 -7.81 -25.39
C GLU A 555 -31.77 -8.76 -25.41
N TYR A 556 -32.97 -8.24 -25.68
CA TYR A 556 -34.17 -9.03 -25.90
C TYR A 556 -34.75 -8.75 -27.29
N LYS A 557 -35.45 -9.74 -27.84
CA LYS A 557 -36.21 -9.58 -29.09
C LYS A 557 -37.60 -9.07 -28.77
N ILE A 558 -38.16 -8.25 -29.64
CA ILE A 558 -39.55 -7.82 -29.54
C ILE A 558 -40.38 -8.67 -30.50
N ASP A 559 -41.45 -9.29 -29.99
CA ASP A 559 -42.39 -10.03 -30.83
C ASP A 559 -43.35 -9.09 -31.61
N GLU A 560 -44.21 -9.67 -32.44
CA GLU A 560 -45.18 -8.90 -33.24
C GLU A 560 -46.19 -8.10 -32.39
N ASN A 561 -46.34 -8.41 -31.10
CA ASN A 561 -47.24 -7.73 -30.16
C ASN A 561 -46.55 -6.63 -29.36
N GLY A 562 -45.23 -6.47 -29.49
CA GLY A 562 -44.45 -5.53 -28.68
C GLY A 562 -43.93 -6.12 -27.36
N ASP A 563 -44.08 -7.43 -27.15
CA ASP A 563 -43.63 -8.11 -25.93
C ASP A 563 -42.18 -8.58 -26.05
N ALA A 564 -41.44 -8.45 -24.94
CA ALA A 564 -40.06 -8.94 -24.84
C ALA A 564 -40.02 -10.47 -24.87
N THR A 565 -39.28 -11.02 -25.83
CA THR A 565 -39.06 -12.45 -26.07
C THR A 565 -37.56 -12.70 -26.21
N ASP A 566 -37.09 -13.88 -25.79
CA ASP A 566 -35.69 -14.32 -25.92
C ASP A 566 -34.59 -13.32 -25.48
N TYR A 567 -34.06 -13.52 -24.27
CA TYR A 567 -32.94 -12.74 -23.74
C TYR A 567 -31.61 -13.38 -24.14
N GLU A 568 -30.73 -12.61 -24.78
CA GLU A 568 -29.35 -12.98 -25.08
C GLU A 568 -28.41 -12.23 -24.13
N TRP A 569 -27.49 -12.94 -23.48
CA TRP A 569 -26.51 -12.38 -22.53
C TRP A 569 -25.12 -12.60 -23.09
N ASN A 570 -24.34 -11.53 -23.22
CA ASN A 570 -22.96 -11.57 -23.68
C ASN A 570 -22.05 -10.98 -22.61
N SER A 571 -20.90 -11.61 -22.41
CA SER A 571 -19.86 -11.09 -21.53
C SER A 571 -18.50 -11.35 -22.14
N GLU A 572 -17.65 -10.35 -22.18
CA GLU A 572 -16.28 -10.44 -22.66
C GLU A 572 -15.34 -9.88 -21.59
N TRP A 573 -14.21 -10.53 -21.39
CA TRP A 573 -13.16 -9.99 -20.55
C TRP A 573 -11.79 -10.34 -21.09
N SER A 574 -10.81 -9.48 -20.81
CA SER A 574 -9.44 -9.70 -21.23
C SER A 574 -8.44 -9.09 -20.26
N PHE A 575 -7.27 -9.73 -20.17
CA PHE A 575 -6.08 -9.14 -19.58
C PHE A 575 -5.13 -8.73 -20.70
N ASN A 576 -4.64 -7.50 -20.64
CA ASN A 576 -3.62 -6.99 -21.54
C ASN A 576 -2.57 -6.19 -20.76
N TYR A 577 -1.41 -5.96 -21.39
CA TYR A 577 -0.38 -5.07 -20.88
C TYR A 577 -0.29 -3.88 -21.83
N GLN A 578 -0.50 -2.67 -21.32
CA GLN A 578 -0.48 -1.44 -22.12
C GLN A 578 0.86 -0.73 -21.96
N ILE A 579 1.52 -0.46 -23.09
CA ILE A 579 2.84 0.17 -23.15
C ILE A 579 2.67 1.54 -23.82
N PHE A 580 2.93 2.60 -23.08
CA PHE A 580 2.86 3.99 -23.51
C PHE A 580 4.27 4.52 -23.81
N ASP A 581 4.44 5.09 -25.01
CA ASP A 581 5.57 5.97 -25.31
C ASP A 581 5.26 7.37 -24.75
N ILE A 582 6.19 7.92 -23.97
CA ILE A 582 6.13 9.22 -23.29
C ILE A 582 7.23 10.13 -23.81
N ASP A 583 6.88 11.25 -24.44
CA ASP A 583 7.83 12.25 -24.94
C ASP A 583 7.37 13.68 -24.67
N PHE A 584 7.93 14.31 -23.64
CA PHE A 584 7.64 15.70 -23.27
C PHE A 584 8.18 16.75 -24.27
N ALA A 585 8.92 16.35 -25.31
CA ALA A 585 9.25 17.25 -26.42
C ALA A 585 8.09 17.42 -27.41
N CYS A 586 7.09 16.53 -27.36
CA CYS A 586 5.90 16.59 -28.20
C CYS A 586 4.79 17.44 -27.56
N GLU A 587 3.89 17.98 -28.39
CA GLU A 587 2.70 18.71 -27.91
C GLU A 587 1.75 17.81 -27.12
N ASN A 588 1.64 16.54 -27.52
CA ASN A 588 0.93 15.48 -26.81
C ASN A 588 1.94 14.43 -26.35
N PRO A 589 2.45 14.51 -25.11
CA PRO A 589 3.50 13.62 -24.63
C PRO A 589 3.12 12.14 -24.52
N ILE A 590 1.83 11.82 -24.33
CA ILE A 590 1.33 10.47 -24.12
C ILE A 590 0.79 9.92 -25.44
N ALA A 591 1.48 8.92 -26.00
CA ALA A 591 1.05 8.22 -27.20
C ALA A 591 -0.04 7.15 -26.92
N THR A 592 -0.79 6.75 -27.95
CA THR A 592 -1.69 5.60 -27.87
C THR A 592 -0.89 4.33 -27.53
N PRO A 593 -1.34 3.53 -26.55
CA PRO A 593 -0.55 2.40 -26.08
C PRO A 593 -0.57 1.22 -27.05
N VAL A 594 0.52 0.47 -27.06
CA VAL A 594 0.55 -0.89 -27.60
C VAL A 594 -0.04 -1.84 -26.56
N LYS A 595 -0.99 -2.69 -26.96
CA LYS A 595 -1.58 -3.72 -26.10
C LYS A 595 -0.95 -5.08 -26.39
N VAL A 596 -0.41 -5.73 -25.37
CA VAL A 596 0.10 -7.10 -25.43
C VAL A 596 -0.84 -8.04 -24.67
N MET A 597 -1.17 -9.18 -25.25
CA MET A 597 -2.09 -10.16 -24.65
C MET A 597 -1.45 -11.55 -24.59
N HIS A 598 -1.81 -12.33 -23.57
CA HIS A 598 -1.44 -13.74 -23.47
C HIS A 598 -2.66 -14.64 -23.74
N PRO A 599 -2.49 -15.80 -24.39
CA PRO A 599 -3.59 -16.69 -24.70
C PRO A 599 -4.14 -17.38 -23.45
N ALA A 600 -5.37 -17.89 -23.55
CA ALA A 600 -5.99 -18.67 -22.49
C ALA A 600 -5.24 -20.00 -22.24
N VAL A 601 -5.31 -20.50 -21.00
CA VAL A 601 -4.87 -21.85 -20.63
C VAL A 601 -6.09 -22.64 -20.20
N GLY A 602 -6.54 -23.55 -21.08
CA GLY A 602 -7.85 -24.18 -20.93
C GLY A 602 -8.96 -23.14 -21.04
N ASP A 603 -9.88 -23.13 -20.07
CA ASP A 603 -11.02 -22.21 -20.03
C ASP A 603 -10.71 -20.89 -19.28
N TYR A 604 -9.46 -20.69 -18.84
CA TYR A 604 -9.07 -19.57 -17.99
C TYR A 604 -8.08 -18.64 -18.68
N ILE A 605 -8.29 -17.33 -18.48
CA ILE A 605 -7.33 -16.28 -18.85
C ILE A 605 -6.68 -15.82 -17.54
N TYR A 606 -5.36 -15.69 -17.56
CA TYR A 606 -4.59 -15.30 -16.38
C TYR A 606 -4.12 -13.85 -16.48
N PRO A 607 -4.10 -13.10 -15.37
CA PRO A 607 -3.58 -11.74 -15.33
C PRO A 607 -2.14 -11.67 -15.85
N ILE A 608 -1.86 -10.66 -16.66
CA ILE A 608 -0.49 -10.20 -16.88
C ILE A 608 -0.17 -9.28 -15.70
N ASN A 609 0.81 -9.62 -14.88
CA ASN A 609 1.01 -8.96 -13.59
C ASN A 609 2.13 -7.92 -13.66
N ARG A 610 3.27 -8.26 -14.26
CA ARG A 610 4.47 -7.41 -14.22
C ARG A 610 5.24 -7.47 -15.53
N SER A 611 6.12 -6.50 -15.72
CA SER A 611 7.16 -6.55 -16.74
C SER A 611 8.48 -6.03 -16.20
N VAL A 612 9.57 -6.33 -16.91
CA VAL A 612 10.89 -5.72 -16.71
C VAL A 612 11.43 -5.26 -18.06
N LEU A 613 12.23 -4.20 -18.07
CA LEU A 613 12.88 -3.69 -19.28
C LEU A 613 14.36 -4.06 -19.21
N ILE A 614 14.90 -4.71 -20.24
CA ILE A 614 16.34 -5.03 -20.34
C ILE A 614 16.80 -4.67 -21.76
N GLU A 615 17.78 -3.78 -21.88
CA GLU A 615 18.39 -3.33 -23.15
C GLU A 615 17.37 -2.99 -24.26
N GLY A 616 16.34 -2.21 -23.87
CA GLY A 616 15.29 -1.76 -24.79
C GLY A 616 14.27 -2.84 -25.16
N VAL A 617 14.19 -3.96 -24.43
CA VAL A 617 13.15 -4.98 -24.60
C VAL A 617 12.38 -5.17 -23.30
N LEU A 618 11.07 -5.02 -23.36
CA LEU A 618 10.18 -5.38 -22.26
C LEU A 618 9.96 -6.89 -22.27
N TYR A 619 10.06 -7.51 -21.11
CA TYR A 619 9.69 -8.90 -20.84
C TYR A 619 8.45 -8.88 -19.97
N ILE A 620 7.34 -9.40 -20.49
CA ILE A 620 5.99 -9.23 -19.96
C ILE A 620 5.50 -10.58 -19.45
N PHE A 621 5.13 -10.66 -18.17
CA PHE A 621 4.88 -11.92 -17.47
C PHE A 621 3.42 -12.06 -17.02
N SER A 622 2.82 -13.21 -17.33
CA SER A 622 1.67 -13.76 -16.62
C SER A 622 2.06 -15.06 -15.92
N THR A 623 1.12 -15.68 -15.19
CA THR A 623 1.32 -16.98 -14.53
C THR A 623 1.87 -18.08 -15.45
N TYR A 624 1.46 -18.08 -16.73
CA TYR A 624 1.74 -19.17 -17.68
C TYR A 624 2.46 -18.75 -18.94
N TYR A 625 2.70 -17.45 -19.14
CA TYR A 625 3.33 -16.98 -20.36
C TYR A 625 4.32 -15.85 -20.08
N VAL A 626 5.37 -15.83 -20.89
CA VAL A 626 6.22 -14.65 -21.07
C VAL A 626 6.23 -14.25 -22.55
N SER A 627 6.07 -12.97 -22.82
CA SER A 627 6.28 -12.39 -24.15
C SER A 627 7.27 -11.23 -24.07
N THR A 628 7.80 -10.82 -25.22
CA THR A 628 8.73 -9.70 -25.30
C THR A 628 8.20 -8.61 -26.22
N TYR A 629 8.56 -7.35 -25.95
CA TYR A 629 8.29 -6.22 -26.83
C TYR A 629 9.57 -5.39 -27.00
N ASP A 630 10.12 -5.36 -28.21
CA ASP A 630 11.34 -4.61 -28.50
C ASP A 630 11.02 -3.17 -28.89
N LEU A 631 11.55 -2.22 -28.11
CA LEU A 631 11.26 -0.78 -28.27
C LEU A 631 11.78 -0.20 -29.58
N ALA A 632 12.83 -0.76 -30.17
CA ALA A 632 13.45 -0.26 -31.39
C ALA A 632 12.69 -0.72 -32.64
N THR A 633 12.25 -1.98 -32.65
CA THR A 633 11.52 -2.58 -33.78
C THR A 633 10.01 -2.43 -33.65
N LYS A 634 9.50 -2.15 -32.45
CA LYS A 634 8.07 -2.10 -32.10
C LYS A 634 7.37 -3.43 -32.41
N VAL A 635 8.09 -4.55 -32.24
CA VAL A 635 7.60 -5.91 -32.49
C VAL A 635 7.44 -6.64 -31.16
N THR A 636 6.27 -7.29 -31.01
CA THR A 636 5.99 -8.22 -29.91
C THR A 636 6.31 -9.66 -30.35
N SER A 637 6.98 -10.44 -29.51
CA SER A 637 7.17 -11.87 -29.75
C SER A 637 5.90 -12.68 -29.47
N GLU A 638 5.79 -13.86 -30.06
CA GLU A 638 4.78 -14.84 -29.64
C GLU A 638 4.97 -15.22 -28.15
N PRO A 639 3.88 -15.34 -27.37
CA PRO A 639 3.97 -15.75 -25.97
C PRO A 639 4.54 -17.17 -25.81
N ILE A 640 5.54 -17.32 -24.93
CA ILE A 640 6.19 -18.59 -24.60
C ILE A 640 5.46 -19.21 -23.40
N TYR A 641 4.92 -20.42 -23.55
CA TYR A 641 4.24 -21.13 -22.45
C TYR A 641 5.24 -21.62 -21.39
N LEU A 642 4.94 -21.32 -20.12
CA LEU A 642 5.71 -21.65 -18.94
C LEU A 642 5.12 -22.93 -18.32
N ALA A 643 5.62 -24.10 -18.73
CA ALA A 643 5.20 -25.39 -18.18
C ALA A 643 5.78 -25.64 -16.79
#